data_AF-A0A517NP51-F1
#
_entry.id   AF-A0A517NP51-F1
#
_cell.length_a   1.000
_cell.length_b   1.000
_cell.length_c   1.000
_cell.angle_alpha   90.00
_cell.angle_beta   90.00
_cell.angle_gamma   90.00
#
_symmetry.space_group_name_H-M   'P 1'
#
loop_
_entity.id
_entity.type
_entity.pdbx_description
1 polymer ?
#
loop_
_entity_poly.entity_id
_entity_poly.type
_entity_poly.pdbx_seq_one_letter_code
_entity_poly.pdbx_strand_id
1 'polypeptide(L)'
;MFFRTPKSDSASRKQSTPQSLGRISWQTKLLEPRIMLAADAGVAAEVATAVADTPACEVVNVKTTLAQSIVFVDSDLNDADVLLDGLANDSEIVLLDASRDAIDQISSVLSDRSNVDQVHIVTHGQSGAVLLGNQLIDGKTLAARSRQISVWSDALTADADILLYGCNTGQGRAGAQFVAGLAKLTSADVAASTNLTGDRSQGGDWDFEIKSGEVESFVAFDVVARNRFQNTLNITVNAWGDTGEEQFDLLIDGGVVQSWTADTTWQPFEYVTDESITADRVAIRFKNDLYQPENGIDRNLTVDNIVIDGNLYETESPTTFSTGTWLPDDGVADGYGRGQVLHANGVFEYLSGANEPLVWGGADWTNNDPNDLVYVDPSRNELVLPSGDETSVWRVADVQAGGVYKFSVDAVVNFYASDAGQQAPYASVGIDFRNAEGVEIGELIIDTNTSDASSPAVDREFVAPKGTAFATIWAWQGEAPSDSLSELRLQQVSLERIDLSGDTTPPTAELNPNNPPLVFNNANDSLSFIVKYNDDQRLGSPASIRVTGPNGYDQIAVAFTGGGNGVTEITTLHGIFPEVAGTPTRDWSTQDNGEYTVILEPNSLTDQAGNVAPGQVLGTFLVSIGDETDTIPPTARLATTTAQINEIGEVQFGLVYQDNIERVSFANDGQPTVTVTGPNGYQQSFSGFAGGIGSGINEMVEFFVLPPGPNGYVAGEYFVSLNEGRILDESGNAAPAGLLGSFQLLAG
;
A
#
# COMPACT_ATOMS: atom_id res chain seq x y z
N MET A 1 -42.64 -31.59 67.67
CA MET A 1 -43.64 -31.56 66.57
C MET A 1 -42.85 -31.51 65.28
N PHE A 2 -42.68 -32.62 64.55
CA PHE A 2 -43.65 -33.24 63.62
C PHE A 2 -43.74 -32.42 62.31
N PHE A 3 -43.43 -32.93 61.10
CA PHE A 3 -43.05 -34.28 60.62
C PHE A 3 -42.06 -34.16 59.42
N ARG A 4 -40.91 -34.87 59.42
CA ARG A 4 -40.53 -36.08 58.63
C ARG A 4 -40.23 -35.93 57.12
N THR A 5 -39.06 -36.45 56.76
CA THR A 5 -38.58 -36.88 55.42
C THR A 5 -39.21 -38.22 54.97
N PRO A 6 -38.95 -38.67 53.73
CA PRO A 6 -37.88 -39.67 53.46
C PRO A 6 -36.92 -39.21 52.32
N LYS A 7 -35.65 -39.62 52.22
CA LYS A 7 -35.08 -40.98 51.96
C LYS A 7 -35.63 -41.62 50.66
N SER A 8 -34.89 -42.39 49.86
CA SER A 8 -33.44 -42.68 49.73
C SER A 8 -33.25 -43.41 48.36
N ASP A 9 -32.19 -44.13 47.96
CA ASP A 9 -31.03 -44.71 48.64
C ASP A 9 -29.87 -45.02 47.67
N SER A 10 -28.73 -45.46 48.21
CA SER A 10 -27.52 -45.89 47.50
C SER A 10 -27.64 -47.25 46.79
N ALA A 11 -26.87 -47.48 45.71
CA ALA A 11 -26.39 -48.81 45.32
C ALA A 11 -25.19 -48.73 44.35
N SER A 12 -24.24 -49.65 44.47
CA SER A 12 -23.14 -49.83 43.53
C SER A 12 -23.09 -51.28 43.00
N ARG A 13 -22.40 -51.44 41.86
CA ARG A 13 -21.68 -52.68 41.44
C ARG A 13 -22.53 -53.89 40.98
N LYS A 14 -22.46 -54.22 39.67
CA LYS A 14 -21.60 -55.33 39.14
C LYS A 14 -21.89 -55.75 37.68
N GLN A 15 -20.79 -55.89 36.92
CA GLN A 15 -20.45 -56.98 35.97
C GLN A 15 -21.46 -57.48 34.90
N SER A 16 -21.05 -57.39 33.62
CA SER A 16 -21.12 -58.52 32.68
C SER A 16 -20.14 -58.37 31.51
N THR A 17 -19.38 -59.42 31.20
CA THR A 17 -18.52 -59.59 30.01
C THR A 17 -18.87 -60.96 29.38
N PRO A 18 -18.33 -61.32 28.20
CA PRO A 18 -18.91 -61.13 26.87
C PRO A 18 -19.55 -62.41 26.27
N GLN A 19 -20.30 -62.28 25.17
CA GLN A 19 -20.57 -63.37 24.22
C GLN A 19 -20.58 -62.87 22.77
N SER A 20 -20.25 -63.75 21.83
CA SER A 20 -19.90 -63.44 20.44
C SER A 20 -20.71 -64.27 19.42
N LEU A 21 -20.50 -63.93 18.13
CA LEU A 21 -20.86 -64.65 16.89
C LEU A 21 -22.25 -64.39 16.28
N GLY A 22 -22.22 -63.80 15.08
CA GLY A 22 -23.34 -63.72 14.14
C GLY A 22 -22.95 -62.92 12.89
N ARG A 23 -22.32 -63.55 11.89
CA ARG A 23 -22.07 -62.92 10.57
C ARG A 23 -23.40 -62.60 9.89
N ILE A 24 -23.55 -61.39 9.35
CA ILE A 24 -24.59 -61.06 8.37
C ILE A 24 -23.91 -60.61 7.08
N SER A 25 -24.17 -61.35 6.00
CA SER A 25 -23.64 -61.10 4.66
C SER A 25 -24.59 -60.23 3.84
N TRP A 26 -24.09 -59.16 3.24
CA TRP A 26 -24.84 -58.39 2.25
C TRP A 26 -24.58 -58.94 0.84
N GLN A 27 -25.66 -59.24 0.10
CA GLN A 27 -25.60 -59.55 -1.32
C GLN A 27 -26.04 -58.32 -2.12
N THR A 28 -25.24 -57.90 -3.10
CA THR A 28 -25.63 -56.87 -4.05
C THR A 28 -26.55 -57.48 -5.12
N LYS A 29 -27.64 -56.78 -5.43
CA LYS A 29 -28.50 -57.06 -6.59
C LYS A 29 -28.70 -55.74 -7.33
N LEU A 30 -28.41 -55.74 -8.63
CA LEU A 30 -28.43 -54.52 -9.45
C LEU A 30 -29.81 -53.84 -9.42
N LEU A 31 -29.78 -52.50 -9.44
CA LEU A 31 -30.94 -51.65 -9.70
C LEU A 31 -30.99 -51.29 -11.19
N GLU A 32 -32.20 -51.23 -11.75
CA GLU A 32 -32.43 -50.98 -13.18
C GLU A 32 -32.48 -49.47 -13.52
N PRO A 33 -32.17 -49.06 -14.76
CA PRO A 33 -32.08 -47.64 -15.13
C PRO A 33 -33.44 -46.96 -15.31
N ARG A 34 -33.55 -45.70 -14.90
CA ARG A 34 -34.75 -44.87 -15.16
C ARG A 34 -34.59 -44.04 -16.44
N ILE A 35 -35.45 -44.31 -17.40
CA ILE A 35 -35.64 -43.47 -18.61
C ILE A 35 -36.55 -42.29 -18.24
N MET A 36 -36.14 -41.08 -18.63
CA MET A 36 -37.00 -39.89 -18.69
C MET A 36 -37.35 -39.62 -20.15
N LEU A 37 -38.66 -39.58 -20.46
CA LEU A 37 -39.21 -39.38 -21.79
C LEU A 37 -40.01 -38.08 -21.80
N ALA A 38 -39.70 -37.17 -22.73
CA ALA A 38 -40.39 -35.88 -22.87
C ALA A 38 -41.19 -35.82 -24.18
N ALA A 39 -42.44 -35.37 -24.09
CA ALA A 39 -43.40 -35.08 -25.15
C ALA A 39 -44.54 -34.24 -24.52
N ASP A 40 -45.24 -33.30 -25.16
CA ASP A 40 -45.15 -32.79 -26.54
C ASP A 40 -45.92 -31.43 -26.67
N ALA A 41 -45.84 -30.81 -27.85
CA ALA A 41 -46.72 -29.77 -28.44
C ALA A 41 -46.68 -28.30 -27.92
N GLY A 42 -46.66 -27.28 -28.81
CA GLY A 42 -46.52 -27.34 -30.28
C GLY A 42 -46.82 -26.04 -31.07
N VAL A 43 -46.69 -26.15 -32.40
CA VAL A 43 -47.11 -25.25 -33.53
C VAL A 43 -46.53 -23.81 -33.60
N ALA A 44 -46.12 -23.24 -34.74
CA ALA A 44 -46.13 -23.66 -36.17
C ALA A 44 -45.06 -22.95 -37.05
N ALA A 45 -44.67 -23.59 -38.17
CA ALA A 45 -44.39 -23.07 -39.55
C ALA A 45 -43.96 -21.59 -39.80
N GLU A 46 -43.08 -21.23 -40.76
CA GLU A 46 -42.42 -21.96 -41.87
C GLU A 46 -41.28 -21.12 -42.55
N VAL A 47 -40.30 -21.79 -43.20
CA VAL A 47 -39.57 -21.40 -44.46
C VAL A 47 -38.59 -20.18 -44.43
N ALA A 48 -37.35 -20.19 -44.98
CA ALA A 48 -36.73 -21.02 -46.04
C ALA A 48 -35.18 -21.22 -45.94
N THR A 49 -34.69 -22.40 -46.39
CA THR A 49 -33.44 -22.73 -47.18
C THR A 49 -32.04 -22.19 -46.76
N ALA A 50 -30.96 -22.95 -46.49
CA ALA A 50 -30.31 -24.18 -47.08
C ALA A 50 -29.54 -23.91 -48.41
N VAL A 51 -28.34 -24.46 -48.73
CA VAL A 51 -27.48 -25.60 -48.27
C VAL A 51 -25.96 -25.22 -48.37
N ALA A 52 -24.96 -25.86 -47.73
CA ALA A 52 -24.07 -26.97 -48.22
C ALA A 52 -22.71 -26.93 -47.43
N ASP A 53 -21.82 -27.93 -47.35
CA ASP A 53 -21.74 -29.30 -47.91
C ASP A 53 -20.93 -30.25 -46.98
N THR A 54 -20.96 -31.56 -47.19
CA THR A 54 -20.16 -32.58 -46.43
C THR A 54 -19.31 -33.45 -47.35
N PRO A 55 -18.21 -34.04 -46.84
CA PRO A 55 -18.25 -35.51 -46.72
C PRO A 55 -17.60 -36.07 -45.44
N ALA A 56 -18.02 -37.26 -45.05
CA ALA A 56 -17.59 -37.96 -43.83
C ALA A 56 -16.26 -38.71 -43.97
N CYS A 57 -15.62 -39.03 -42.84
CA CYS A 57 -14.58 -40.06 -42.77
C CYS A 57 -14.71 -40.95 -41.51
N GLU A 58 -14.24 -42.18 -41.69
CA GLU A 58 -14.04 -43.34 -40.81
C GLU A 58 -14.26 -43.23 -39.27
N VAL A 59 -15.07 -44.14 -38.72
CA VAL A 59 -15.15 -44.40 -37.28
C VAL A 59 -14.02 -45.36 -36.88
N VAL A 60 -12.93 -44.81 -36.35
CA VAL A 60 -11.88 -45.60 -35.69
C VAL A 60 -12.39 -46.04 -34.32
N ASN A 61 -12.44 -47.35 -34.10
CA ASN A 61 -12.87 -47.92 -32.83
C ASN A 61 -11.70 -47.88 -31.83
N VAL A 62 -11.48 -46.71 -31.22
CA VAL A 62 -10.44 -46.52 -30.19
C VAL A 62 -10.76 -47.39 -28.98
N LYS A 63 -9.89 -48.36 -28.68
CA LYS A 63 -9.83 -48.92 -27.33
C LYS A 63 -9.45 -47.77 -26.41
N THR A 64 -10.31 -47.43 -25.46
CA THR A 64 -9.90 -46.63 -24.31
C THR A 64 -8.84 -47.43 -23.57
N THR A 65 -7.57 -47.07 -23.75
CA THR A 65 -6.51 -47.47 -22.84
C THR A 65 -6.87 -46.88 -21.48
N LEU A 66 -6.94 -47.70 -20.44
CA LEU A 66 -7.06 -47.17 -19.08
C LEU A 66 -5.75 -46.44 -18.79
N ALA A 67 -5.82 -45.17 -18.42
CA ALA A 67 -4.64 -44.40 -18.06
C ALA A 67 -4.06 -44.98 -16.77
N GLN A 68 -2.79 -45.39 -16.78
CA GLN A 68 -2.21 -46.05 -15.60
C GLN A 68 -1.60 -44.99 -14.67
N SER A 69 -2.35 -44.63 -13.63
CA SER A 69 -1.91 -43.75 -12.55
C SER A 69 -1.18 -44.54 -11.45
N ILE A 70 -0.01 -44.05 -11.01
CA ILE A 70 0.76 -44.59 -9.89
C ILE A 70 0.98 -43.48 -8.87
N VAL A 71 0.72 -43.77 -7.59
CA VAL A 71 0.85 -42.86 -6.46
C VAL A 71 1.92 -43.41 -5.51
N PHE A 72 3.08 -42.77 -5.51
CA PHE A 72 4.11 -42.98 -4.51
C PHE A 72 3.81 -42.09 -3.29
N VAL A 73 3.82 -42.69 -2.10
CA VAL A 73 3.56 -42.00 -0.83
C VAL A 73 4.71 -42.28 0.11
N ASP A 74 5.25 -41.24 0.74
CA ASP A 74 6.23 -41.41 1.80
C ASP A 74 5.60 -42.02 3.06
N SER A 75 6.28 -42.96 3.72
CA SER A 75 5.78 -43.62 4.93
C SER A 75 5.79 -42.73 6.17
N ASP A 76 6.57 -41.64 6.14
CA ASP A 76 6.69 -40.71 7.26
C ASP A 76 5.56 -39.65 7.26
N LEU A 77 4.65 -39.69 6.26
CA LEU A 77 3.43 -38.88 6.24
C LEU A 77 2.35 -39.46 7.17
N ASN A 78 2.04 -38.72 8.24
CA ASN A 78 0.83 -38.94 9.04
C ASN A 78 -0.45 -38.80 8.16
N ASP A 79 -1.59 -39.36 8.59
CA ASP A 79 -2.88 -39.38 7.89
C ASP A 79 -2.84 -39.71 6.38
N ALA A 80 -1.77 -40.36 5.90
CA ALA A 80 -1.63 -40.76 4.50
C ALA A 80 -2.79 -41.67 4.06
N ASP A 81 -3.29 -42.52 4.97
CA ASP A 81 -4.47 -43.35 4.77
C ASP A 81 -5.74 -42.54 4.43
N VAL A 82 -5.86 -41.30 4.91
CA VAL A 82 -6.97 -40.40 4.56
C VAL A 82 -6.90 -39.91 3.11
N LEU A 83 -5.71 -39.68 2.57
CA LEU A 83 -5.51 -39.39 1.15
C LEU A 83 -5.74 -40.64 0.29
N LEU A 84 -5.21 -41.78 0.73
CA LEU A 84 -5.36 -43.06 0.04
C LEU A 84 -6.84 -43.51 -0.05
N ASP A 85 -7.66 -43.20 0.96
CA ASP A 85 -9.10 -43.50 0.99
C ASP A 85 -9.92 -42.75 -0.08
N GLY A 86 -9.41 -41.64 -0.63
CA GLY A 86 -10.05 -40.85 -1.69
C GLY A 86 -9.35 -40.88 -3.04
N LEU A 87 -8.41 -41.81 -3.27
CA LEU A 87 -7.83 -42.04 -4.58
C LEU A 87 -8.85 -42.66 -5.55
N ALA A 88 -8.66 -42.38 -6.84
CA ALA A 88 -9.41 -43.03 -7.90
C ALA A 88 -9.19 -44.57 -7.86
N ASN A 89 -10.23 -45.34 -8.19
CA ASN A 89 -10.24 -46.82 -8.02
C ASN A 89 -9.28 -47.56 -8.98
N ASP A 90 -8.62 -46.83 -9.87
CA ASP A 90 -7.68 -47.27 -10.90
C ASP A 90 -6.23 -46.81 -10.65
N SER A 91 -5.96 -46.01 -9.60
CA SER A 91 -4.60 -45.68 -9.17
C SER A 91 -3.92 -46.84 -8.43
N GLU A 92 -2.66 -47.10 -8.74
CA GLU A 92 -1.80 -47.98 -7.93
C GLU A 92 -1.10 -47.20 -6.82
N ILE A 93 -1.17 -47.73 -5.59
CA ILE A 93 -0.54 -47.12 -4.42
C ILE A 93 0.75 -47.86 -4.09
N VAL A 94 1.84 -47.11 -3.95
CA VAL A 94 3.14 -47.59 -3.48
C VAL A 94 3.58 -46.77 -2.28
N LEU A 95 3.50 -47.36 -1.10
CA LEU A 95 4.12 -46.80 0.10
C LEU A 95 5.63 -47.04 0.04
N LEU A 96 6.42 -45.97 0.13
CA LEU A 96 7.88 -46.04 0.16
C LEU A 96 8.35 -46.41 1.57
N ASP A 97 9.34 -47.28 1.67
CA ASP A 97 9.96 -47.68 2.95
C ASP A 97 11.06 -46.67 3.33
N ALA A 98 10.85 -45.87 4.38
CA ALA A 98 11.80 -44.86 4.85
C ALA A 98 13.18 -45.42 5.27
N SER A 99 13.34 -46.74 5.43
CA SER A 99 14.66 -47.36 5.67
C SER A 99 15.48 -47.62 4.39
N ARG A 100 14.96 -47.22 3.21
CA ARG A 100 15.51 -47.57 1.90
C ARG A 100 15.52 -46.37 0.94
N ASP A 101 16.54 -46.30 0.10
CA ASP A 101 16.71 -45.21 -0.89
C ASP A 101 15.48 -45.05 -1.79
N ALA A 102 14.87 -43.86 -1.78
CA ALA A 102 13.58 -43.62 -2.42
C ALA A 102 13.68 -43.68 -3.95
N ILE A 103 14.79 -43.19 -4.53
CA ILE A 103 15.05 -43.26 -5.97
C ILE A 103 15.21 -44.72 -6.41
N ASP A 104 15.90 -45.56 -5.65
CA ASP A 104 16.00 -47.00 -5.92
C ASP A 104 14.61 -47.67 -5.88
N GLN A 105 13.75 -47.31 -4.92
CA GLN A 105 12.39 -47.85 -4.82
C GLN A 105 11.51 -47.46 -6.01
N ILE A 106 11.43 -46.17 -6.34
CA ILE A 106 10.66 -45.65 -7.48
C ILE A 106 11.18 -46.26 -8.80
N SER A 107 12.50 -46.30 -8.98
CA SER A 107 13.13 -46.89 -10.18
C SER A 107 12.78 -48.38 -10.32
N SER A 108 12.80 -49.13 -9.22
CA SER A 108 12.46 -50.56 -9.24
C SER A 108 11.00 -50.76 -9.64
N VAL A 109 10.07 -49.99 -9.06
CA VAL A 109 8.64 -50.09 -9.39
C VAL A 109 8.40 -49.74 -10.85
N LEU A 110 8.89 -48.59 -11.33
CA LEU A 110 8.67 -48.16 -12.70
C LEU A 110 9.31 -49.12 -13.71
N SER A 111 10.45 -49.77 -13.39
CA SER A 111 11.08 -50.75 -14.30
C SER A 111 10.25 -52.00 -14.60
N ASP A 112 9.25 -52.32 -13.75
CA ASP A 112 8.28 -53.40 -13.98
C ASP A 112 6.98 -52.91 -14.65
N ARG A 113 6.92 -51.64 -15.09
CA ARG A 113 5.73 -50.97 -15.64
C ARG A 113 5.94 -50.41 -17.05
N SER A 114 4.83 -50.08 -17.71
CA SER A 114 4.80 -49.55 -19.08
C SER A 114 3.47 -48.90 -19.38
N ASN A 115 3.47 -47.80 -20.12
CA ASN A 115 2.29 -46.96 -20.38
C ASN A 115 1.71 -46.34 -19.10
N VAL A 116 2.58 -45.85 -18.22
CA VAL A 116 2.20 -45.04 -17.06
C VAL A 116 1.97 -43.61 -17.53
N ASP A 117 0.75 -43.11 -17.37
CA ASP A 117 0.37 -41.76 -17.81
C ASP A 117 0.49 -40.72 -16.69
N GLN A 118 0.45 -41.15 -15.43
CA GLN A 118 0.46 -40.25 -14.27
C GLN A 118 1.30 -40.84 -13.14
N VAL A 119 2.25 -40.06 -12.64
CA VAL A 119 3.03 -40.35 -11.43
C VAL A 119 2.76 -39.27 -10.39
N HIS A 120 2.08 -39.64 -9.32
CA HIS A 120 1.85 -38.78 -8.17
C HIS A 120 2.90 -39.10 -7.10
N ILE A 121 3.54 -38.09 -6.54
CA ILE A 121 4.52 -38.25 -5.45
C ILE A 121 4.05 -37.41 -4.27
N VAL A 122 3.66 -38.06 -3.17
CA VAL A 122 3.17 -37.43 -1.94
C VAL A 122 4.28 -37.46 -0.90
N THR A 123 4.68 -36.29 -0.41
CA THR A 123 5.98 -36.09 0.24
C THR A 123 5.98 -34.80 1.06
N HIS A 124 6.94 -34.64 1.99
CA HIS A 124 7.29 -33.30 2.46
C HIS A 124 8.17 -32.59 1.42
N GLY A 125 8.16 -31.27 1.40
CA GLY A 125 8.85 -30.44 0.42
C GLY A 125 9.51 -29.20 1.01
N GLN A 126 10.44 -28.61 0.25
CA GLN A 126 11.00 -27.27 0.47
C GLN A 126 11.50 -26.70 -0.87
N SER A 127 11.77 -25.40 -0.95
CA SER A 127 12.27 -24.71 -2.16
C SER A 127 13.39 -25.47 -2.90
N GLY A 128 13.06 -26.11 -4.02
CA GLY A 128 14.02 -26.86 -4.85
C GLY A 128 14.34 -28.29 -4.41
N ALA A 129 13.56 -28.88 -3.50
CA ALA A 129 13.72 -30.27 -3.08
C ALA A 129 12.41 -30.94 -2.59
N VAL A 130 12.47 -32.27 -2.47
CA VAL A 130 11.48 -33.11 -1.75
C VAL A 130 12.20 -33.98 -0.72
N LEU A 131 11.54 -34.29 0.40
CA LEU A 131 12.03 -35.22 1.42
C LEU A 131 11.29 -36.56 1.26
N LEU A 132 11.94 -37.55 0.67
CA LEU A 132 11.37 -38.86 0.36
C LEU A 132 12.11 -39.98 1.09
N GLY A 133 11.43 -40.70 1.98
CA GLY A 133 12.00 -41.81 2.74
C GLY A 133 13.23 -41.39 3.54
N ASN A 134 13.11 -40.26 4.25
CA ASN A 134 14.19 -39.60 4.98
C ASN A 134 15.43 -39.24 4.11
N GLN A 135 15.22 -38.97 2.81
CA GLN A 135 16.27 -38.48 1.90
C GLN A 135 15.88 -37.16 1.23
N LEU A 136 16.73 -36.14 1.34
CA LEU A 136 16.56 -34.88 0.60
C LEU A 136 16.96 -35.05 -0.87
N ILE A 137 15.97 -35.03 -1.75
CA ILE A 137 16.14 -35.10 -3.19
C ILE A 137 16.12 -33.67 -3.74
N ASP A 138 17.31 -33.07 -3.86
CA ASP A 138 17.54 -31.72 -4.43
C ASP A 138 18.09 -31.78 -5.88
N GLY A 139 18.35 -30.61 -6.47
CA GLY A 139 18.97 -30.51 -7.79
C GLY A 139 20.37 -31.16 -7.91
N LYS A 140 21.12 -31.31 -6.82
CA LYS A 140 22.41 -32.03 -6.81
C LYS A 140 22.15 -33.54 -6.87
N THR A 141 21.17 -34.05 -6.13
CA THR A 141 20.73 -35.45 -6.18
C THR A 141 20.18 -35.80 -7.56
N LEU A 142 19.35 -34.94 -8.18
CA LEU A 142 18.90 -35.12 -9.57
C LEU A 142 20.08 -35.22 -10.55
N ALA A 143 21.09 -34.35 -10.43
CA ALA A 143 22.28 -34.41 -11.28
C ALA A 143 23.11 -35.69 -11.06
N ALA A 144 23.34 -36.07 -9.80
CA ALA A 144 24.12 -37.25 -9.42
C ALA A 144 23.45 -38.57 -9.81
N ARG A 145 22.13 -38.67 -9.67
CA ARG A 145 21.30 -39.85 -10.00
C ARG A 145 20.66 -39.75 -11.40
N SER A 146 21.01 -38.74 -12.19
CA SER A 146 20.43 -38.43 -13.52
C SER A 146 20.22 -39.64 -14.43
N ARG A 147 21.22 -40.53 -14.56
CA ARG A 147 21.09 -41.75 -15.36
C ARG A 147 19.96 -42.67 -14.87
N GLN A 148 19.81 -42.81 -13.56
CA GLN A 148 18.83 -43.69 -12.94
C GLN A 148 17.41 -43.13 -13.09
N ILE A 149 17.25 -41.83 -12.83
CA ILE A 149 15.98 -41.12 -13.01
C ILE A 149 15.57 -41.11 -14.49
N SER A 150 16.52 -41.00 -15.43
CA SER A 150 16.19 -41.00 -16.87
C SER A 150 15.61 -42.32 -17.38
N VAL A 151 15.83 -43.45 -16.70
CA VAL A 151 15.21 -44.74 -17.06
C VAL A 151 13.72 -44.78 -16.70
N TRP A 152 13.21 -43.85 -15.87
CA TRP A 152 11.78 -43.77 -15.59
C TRP A 152 10.97 -43.53 -16.87
N SER A 153 11.55 -42.79 -17.83
CA SER A 153 10.97 -42.55 -19.16
C SER A 153 10.64 -43.82 -19.96
N ASP A 154 11.29 -44.97 -19.70
CA ASP A 154 10.98 -46.23 -20.38
C ASP A 154 9.61 -46.81 -19.95
N ALA A 155 9.10 -46.39 -18.79
CA ALA A 155 7.81 -46.82 -18.24
C ALA A 155 6.66 -45.85 -18.56
N LEU A 156 6.98 -44.56 -18.74
CA LEU A 156 6.03 -43.48 -18.96
C LEU A 156 5.50 -43.46 -20.41
N THR A 157 4.34 -42.83 -20.62
CA THR A 157 3.90 -42.43 -21.97
C THR A 157 4.58 -41.13 -22.43
N ALA A 158 4.33 -40.73 -23.68
CA ALA A 158 4.95 -39.53 -24.26
C ALA A 158 4.36 -38.23 -23.73
N ASP A 159 3.13 -38.29 -23.20
CA ASP A 159 2.34 -37.18 -22.67
C ASP A 159 2.07 -37.44 -21.17
N ALA A 160 3.08 -37.98 -20.45
CA ALA A 160 2.95 -38.40 -19.06
C ALA A 160 3.26 -37.28 -18.08
N ASP A 161 2.48 -37.22 -17.00
CA ASP A 161 2.60 -36.21 -15.94
C ASP A 161 3.30 -36.75 -14.69
N ILE A 162 4.11 -35.91 -14.04
CA ILE A 162 4.62 -36.12 -12.68
C ILE A 162 4.15 -34.98 -11.77
N LEU A 163 3.30 -35.30 -10.80
CA LEU A 163 2.70 -34.34 -9.87
C LEU A 163 3.34 -34.48 -8.49
N LEU A 164 4.05 -33.43 -8.03
CA LEU A 164 4.77 -33.40 -6.76
C LEU A 164 3.94 -32.71 -5.68
N TYR A 165 3.26 -33.49 -4.85
CA TYR A 165 2.53 -33.00 -3.67
C TYR A 165 3.52 -32.86 -2.51
N GLY A 166 4.26 -31.74 -2.50
CA GLY A 166 5.20 -31.37 -1.46
C GLY A 166 5.25 -29.84 -1.33
N CYS A 167 5.04 -29.35 -0.11
CA CYS A 167 5.00 -27.92 0.19
C CYS A 167 6.23 -27.19 -0.35
N ASN A 168 6.03 -26.04 -0.99
CA ASN A 168 7.09 -25.15 -1.46
C ASN A 168 8.12 -25.77 -2.43
N THR A 169 7.97 -27.02 -2.90
CA THR A 169 8.97 -27.69 -3.77
C THR A 169 9.27 -26.88 -5.04
N GLY A 170 8.26 -26.22 -5.59
CA GLY A 170 8.33 -25.35 -6.76
C GLY A 170 8.78 -23.91 -6.49
N GLN A 171 8.93 -23.50 -5.23
CA GLN A 171 9.13 -22.11 -4.81
C GLN A 171 10.44 -21.51 -5.37
N GLY A 172 10.36 -20.27 -5.83
CA GLY A 172 11.51 -19.46 -6.23
C GLY A 172 12.38 -20.07 -7.34
N ARG A 173 13.60 -19.55 -7.47
CA ARG A 173 14.54 -19.97 -8.53
C ARG A 173 15.02 -21.42 -8.36
N ALA A 174 15.14 -21.90 -7.13
CA ALA A 174 15.57 -23.26 -6.83
C ALA A 174 14.51 -24.28 -7.23
N GLY A 175 13.24 -24.05 -6.85
CA GLY A 175 12.10 -24.87 -7.26
C GLY A 175 11.91 -24.93 -8.78
N ALA A 176 11.96 -23.78 -9.46
CA ALA A 176 11.92 -23.74 -10.92
C ALA A 176 13.03 -24.57 -11.60
N GLN A 177 14.24 -24.58 -11.04
CA GLN A 177 15.36 -25.38 -11.54
C GLN A 177 15.20 -26.88 -11.23
N PHE A 178 14.61 -27.22 -10.07
CA PHE A 178 14.31 -28.59 -9.69
C PHE A 178 13.25 -29.21 -10.60
N VAL A 179 12.11 -28.54 -10.78
CA VAL A 179 10.99 -28.99 -11.63
C VAL A 179 11.44 -29.16 -13.09
N ALA A 180 12.11 -28.15 -13.67
CA ALA A 180 12.65 -28.25 -15.03
C ALA A 180 13.78 -29.29 -15.16
N GLY A 181 14.53 -29.53 -14.08
CA GLY A 181 15.56 -30.57 -14.01
C GLY A 181 14.97 -31.97 -14.04
N LEU A 182 13.91 -32.21 -13.27
CA LEU A 182 13.20 -33.50 -13.23
C LEU A 182 12.52 -33.78 -14.57
N ALA A 183 11.75 -32.83 -15.11
CA ALA A 183 11.06 -32.95 -16.39
C ALA A 183 12.03 -33.34 -17.52
N LYS A 184 13.18 -32.66 -17.57
CA LYS A 184 14.23 -32.94 -18.55
C LYS A 184 14.87 -34.33 -18.41
N LEU A 185 14.91 -34.89 -17.20
CA LEU A 185 15.45 -36.24 -16.98
C LEU A 185 14.43 -37.31 -17.35
N THR A 186 13.17 -37.13 -16.96
CA THR A 186 12.09 -38.10 -17.16
C THR A 186 11.43 -38.02 -18.54
N SER A 187 11.67 -36.93 -19.30
CA SER A 187 10.96 -36.61 -20.54
C SER A 187 9.44 -36.54 -20.38
N ALA A 188 9.00 -36.23 -19.16
CA ALA A 188 7.62 -36.12 -18.74
C ALA A 188 7.36 -34.68 -18.29
N ASP A 189 6.11 -34.28 -18.32
CA ASP A 189 5.68 -32.96 -17.86
C ASP A 189 5.56 -32.97 -16.33
N VAL A 190 6.01 -31.91 -15.65
CA VAL A 190 6.16 -31.91 -14.18
C VAL A 190 5.50 -30.70 -13.55
N ALA A 191 4.70 -30.93 -12.50
CA ALA A 191 4.07 -29.88 -11.70
C ALA A 191 4.47 -29.98 -10.22
N ALA A 192 4.59 -28.83 -9.54
CA ALA A 192 4.83 -28.74 -8.11
C ALA A 192 4.19 -27.47 -7.53
N SER A 193 3.96 -27.47 -6.21
CA SER A 193 3.42 -26.30 -5.49
C SER A 193 4.54 -25.35 -5.07
N THR A 194 4.26 -24.05 -5.14
CA THR A 194 5.14 -22.95 -4.71
C THR A 194 4.83 -22.45 -3.29
N ASN A 195 3.73 -22.95 -2.72
CA ASN A 195 3.11 -22.69 -1.43
C ASN A 195 2.91 -24.03 -0.67
N LEU A 196 2.18 -23.98 0.46
CA LEU A 196 1.75 -25.18 1.20
C LEU A 196 0.77 -26.03 0.36
N THR A 197 1.05 -27.34 0.24
CA THR A 197 0.12 -28.29 -0.40
C THR A 197 -0.75 -28.98 0.67
N GLY A 198 -2.05 -28.71 0.72
CA GLY A 198 -2.93 -29.33 1.72
C GLY A 198 -4.25 -28.62 2.00
N ASP A 199 -4.65 -28.60 3.27
CA ASP A 199 -5.92 -28.03 3.72
C ASP A 199 -5.91 -26.49 3.63
N ARG A 200 -6.97 -25.96 3.01
CA ARG A 200 -7.25 -24.53 2.92
C ARG A 200 -7.51 -23.86 4.27
N SER A 201 -7.84 -24.63 5.31
CA SER A 201 -7.89 -24.11 6.69
C SER A 201 -6.51 -23.83 7.27
N GLN A 202 -5.45 -24.42 6.72
CA GLN A 202 -4.04 -24.29 7.13
C GLN A 202 -3.21 -23.47 6.13
N GLY A 203 -3.86 -22.63 5.31
CA GLY A 203 -3.20 -21.80 4.30
C GLY A 203 -2.66 -22.54 3.06
N GLY A 204 -2.86 -23.85 2.97
CA GLY A 204 -2.47 -24.64 1.80
C GLY A 204 -3.58 -24.80 0.76
N ASP A 205 -3.21 -25.28 -0.42
CA ASP A 205 -4.18 -25.71 -1.43
C ASP A 205 -3.69 -26.97 -2.18
N TRP A 206 -4.40 -27.35 -3.25
CA TRP A 206 -4.07 -28.53 -4.05
C TRP A 206 -3.76 -28.17 -5.50
N ASP A 207 -3.46 -26.89 -5.74
CA ASP A 207 -3.07 -26.39 -7.03
C ASP A 207 -1.54 -26.49 -7.20
N PHE A 208 -1.07 -26.29 -8.43
CA PHE A 208 0.34 -26.34 -8.78
C PHE A 208 0.68 -25.10 -9.62
N GLU A 209 1.32 -24.11 -9.00
CA GLU A 209 1.61 -22.82 -9.65
C GLU A 209 2.81 -22.92 -10.59
N ILE A 210 3.71 -23.90 -10.39
CA ILE A 210 4.82 -24.13 -11.31
C ILE A 210 4.68 -25.45 -12.06
N LYS A 211 4.90 -25.35 -13.38
CA LYS A 211 4.82 -26.44 -14.34
C LYS A 211 5.99 -26.35 -15.32
N SER A 212 6.52 -27.49 -15.71
CA SER A 212 7.48 -27.64 -16.80
C SER A 212 6.91 -28.65 -17.79
N GLY A 213 6.08 -28.16 -18.69
CA GLY A 213 5.26 -28.98 -19.58
C GLY A 213 3.86 -28.40 -19.79
N GLU A 214 3.06 -29.07 -20.63
CA GLU A 214 1.59 -29.01 -20.49
C GLU A 214 1.21 -30.09 -19.47
N VAL A 215 0.24 -29.83 -18.60
CA VAL A 215 -0.12 -30.76 -17.51
C VAL A 215 -1.62 -30.96 -17.52
N GLU A 216 -2.08 -32.04 -18.17
CA GLU A 216 -3.48 -32.40 -18.33
C GLU A 216 -4.05 -33.21 -17.15
N SER A 217 -3.20 -33.72 -16.26
CA SER A 217 -3.63 -34.58 -15.16
C SER A 217 -4.38 -33.87 -14.04
N PHE A 218 -5.41 -34.54 -13.53
CA PHE A 218 -6.17 -34.12 -12.35
C PHE A 218 -5.42 -34.48 -11.06
N VAL A 219 -5.69 -33.73 -9.98
CA VAL A 219 -5.26 -34.10 -8.63
C VAL A 219 -5.81 -35.48 -8.27
N ALA A 220 -4.95 -36.39 -7.80
CA ALA A 220 -5.30 -37.79 -7.55
C ALA A 220 -6.41 -38.00 -6.50
N PHE A 221 -6.54 -37.04 -5.58
CA PHE A 221 -7.39 -37.14 -4.39
C PHE A 221 -8.75 -36.47 -4.59
N ASP A 222 -9.82 -37.20 -4.28
CA ASP A 222 -11.17 -36.67 -4.32
C ASP A 222 -11.39 -35.52 -3.32
N VAL A 223 -12.47 -34.77 -3.51
CA VAL A 223 -12.81 -33.61 -2.66
C VAL A 223 -13.13 -33.98 -1.21
N VAL A 224 -13.39 -35.26 -0.90
CA VAL A 224 -13.69 -35.73 0.46
C VAL A 224 -12.39 -36.05 1.20
N ALA A 225 -11.43 -36.71 0.56
CA ALA A 225 -10.09 -36.90 1.11
C ALA A 225 -9.36 -35.56 1.31
N ARG A 226 -9.39 -34.66 0.30
CA ARG A 226 -8.77 -33.33 0.39
C ARG A 226 -9.33 -32.44 1.50
N ASN A 227 -10.60 -32.61 1.86
CA ASN A 227 -11.25 -31.92 2.99
C ASN A 227 -11.14 -32.67 4.34
N ARG A 228 -10.55 -33.87 4.35
CA ARG A 228 -10.36 -34.70 5.56
C ARG A 228 -8.91 -34.86 5.97
N PHE A 229 -7.98 -34.66 5.03
CA PHE A 229 -6.56 -34.62 5.32
C PHE A 229 -6.27 -33.37 6.16
N GLN A 230 -6.31 -33.53 7.49
CA GLN A 230 -6.14 -32.47 8.48
C GLN A 230 -4.74 -32.52 9.10
N ASN A 231 -3.74 -32.87 8.29
CA ASN A 231 -2.59 -33.58 8.81
C ASN A 231 -1.74 -32.74 9.77
N THR A 232 -1.27 -33.40 10.82
CA THR A 232 -0.78 -32.79 12.05
C THR A 232 0.67 -32.35 12.01
N LEU A 233 1.00 -31.51 12.98
CA LEU A 233 2.08 -30.55 12.95
C LEU A 233 3.34 -31.14 13.62
N ASN A 234 4.49 -30.98 12.97
CA ASN A 234 5.75 -31.63 13.36
C ASN A 234 6.84 -30.59 13.58
N ILE A 235 7.48 -30.67 14.74
CA ILE A 235 8.67 -29.89 15.08
C ILE A 235 9.88 -30.82 15.00
N THR A 236 10.74 -30.60 14.02
CA THR A 236 12.05 -31.25 13.91
C THR A 236 13.13 -30.30 14.38
N VAL A 237 13.99 -30.74 15.29
CA VAL A 237 15.17 -30.00 15.76
C VAL A 237 16.41 -30.71 15.21
N ASN A 238 17.17 -30.06 14.35
CA ASN A 238 18.39 -30.63 13.77
C ASN A 238 19.59 -30.24 14.62
N ALA A 239 20.17 -31.18 15.37
CA ALA A 239 21.17 -30.85 16.39
C ALA A 239 22.25 -31.92 16.58
N TRP A 240 23.37 -31.51 17.18
CA TRP A 240 24.43 -32.38 17.70
C TRP A 240 25.14 -31.73 18.89
N GLY A 241 25.87 -32.54 19.66
CA GLY A 241 26.69 -32.07 20.77
C GLY A 241 28.18 -32.35 20.53
N ASP A 242 29.07 -31.61 21.18
CA ASP A 242 30.52 -31.83 21.04
C ASP A 242 31.01 -33.13 21.73
N THR A 243 30.31 -33.59 22.78
CA THR A 243 30.71 -34.77 23.57
C THR A 243 29.80 -35.99 23.44
N GLY A 244 28.56 -35.81 22.96
CA GLY A 244 27.52 -36.83 22.97
C GLY A 244 26.84 -36.99 24.34
N GLU A 245 27.03 -36.03 25.25
CA GLU A 245 26.43 -35.99 26.59
C GLU A 245 25.51 -34.76 26.79
N GLU A 246 25.40 -33.90 25.77
CA GLU A 246 24.63 -32.67 25.76
C GLU A 246 23.13 -32.97 25.85
N GLN A 247 22.47 -32.51 26.90
CA GLN A 247 21.04 -32.64 27.09
C GLN A 247 20.37 -31.31 26.80
N PHE A 248 19.25 -31.37 26.09
CA PHE A 248 18.46 -30.20 25.76
C PHE A 248 16.97 -30.48 25.85
N ASP A 249 16.19 -29.41 25.89
CA ASP A 249 14.73 -29.42 25.91
C ASP A 249 14.17 -28.71 24.68
N LEU A 250 13.08 -29.25 24.13
CA LEU A 250 12.13 -28.46 23.35
C LEU A 250 11.12 -27.84 24.31
N LEU A 251 10.93 -26.54 24.18
CA LEU A 251 9.92 -25.78 24.90
C LEU A 251 8.88 -25.25 23.92
N ILE A 252 7.62 -25.26 24.35
CA ILE A 252 6.49 -24.55 23.72
C ILE A 252 5.86 -23.67 24.81
N ASP A 253 5.68 -22.38 24.53
CA ASP A 253 5.20 -21.37 25.50
C ASP A 253 6.01 -21.34 26.82
N GLY A 254 7.31 -21.64 26.74
CA GLY A 254 8.19 -21.79 27.90
C GLY A 254 7.97 -23.06 28.75
N GLY A 255 7.00 -23.90 28.39
CA GLY A 255 6.79 -25.23 28.97
C GLY A 255 7.64 -26.28 28.27
N VAL A 256 8.34 -27.14 29.03
CA VAL A 256 9.10 -28.26 28.45
C VAL A 256 8.12 -29.32 27.94
N VAL A 257 8.14 -29.58 26.64
CA VAL A 257 7.31 -30.61 26.00
C VAL A 257 8.07 -31.89 25.70
N GLN A 258 9.39 -31.79 25.47
CA GLN A 258 10.26 -32.95 25.23
C GLN A 258 11.70 -32.68 25.71
N SER A 259 12.43 -33.75 26.05
CA SER A 259 13.86 -33.70 26.38
C SER A 259 14.64 -34.77 25.62
N TRP A 260 15.82 -34.42 25.10
CA TRP A 260 16.71 -35.36 24.42
C TRP A 260 18.16 -35.24 24.92
N THR A 261 19.00 -36.17 24.46
CA THR A 261 20.47 -36.11 24.53
C THR A 261 21.00 -36.12 23.10
N ALA A 262 21.84 -35.15 22.75
CA ALA A 262 22.51 -35.10 21.45
C ALA A 262 23.70 -36.07 21.39
N ASP A 263 23.94 -36.68 20.23
CA ASP A 263 25.19 -37.40 19.92
C ASP A 263 26.19 -36.44 19.26
N THR A 264 27.42 -36.90 19.08
CA THR A 264 28.55 -36.29 18.37
C THR A 264 28.36 -36.12 16.85
N THR A 265 27.20 -36.52 16.33
CA THR A 265 26.84 -36.38 14.91
C THR A 265 25.46 -35.76 14.77
N TRP A 266 25.32 -34.91 13.74
CA TRP A 266 24.05 -34.34 13.30
C TRP A 266 22.95 -35.41 13.22
N GLN A 267 21.80 -35.11 13.84
CA GLN A 267 20.60 -35.93 13.73
C GLN A 267 19.34 -35.07 13.94
N PRO A 268 18.20 -35.45 13.34
CA PRO A 268 16.90 -34.84 13.61
C PRO A 268 16.32 -35.37 14.93
N PHE A 269 15.66 -34.49 15.67
CA PHE A 269 14.88 -34.83 16.87
C PHE A 269 13.44 -34.33 16.68
N GLU A 270 12.47 -35.26 16.70
CA GLU A 270 11.09 -34.98 16.27
C GLU A 270 10.11 -34.93 17.44
N TYR A 271 9.17 -33.99 17.36
CA TYR A 271 8.06 -33.83 18.29
C TYR A 271 6.78 -33.51 17.53
N VAL A 272 5.79 -34.39 17.64
CA VAL A 272 4.47 -34.26 17.00
C VAL A 272 3.47 -33.67 17.99
N THR A 273 2.65 -32.73 17.53
CA THR A 273 1.63 -32.02 18.32
C THR A 273 0.32 -31.86 17.53
N ASP A 274 -0.80 -31.79 18.24
CA ASP A 274 -2.13 -31.47 17.71
C ASP A 274 -2.49 -29.97 17.85
N GLU A 275 -1.59 -29.17 18.42
CA GLU A 275 -1.69 -27.70 18.47
C GLU A 275 -0.92 -27.03 17.32
N SER A 276 -1.47 -25.96 16.74
CA SER A 276 -0.75 -25.06 15.82
C SER A 276 0.33 -24.30 16.55
N ILE A 277 1.60 -24.47 16.14
CA ILE A 277 2.78 -23.90 16.80
C ILE A 277 3.51 -22.97 15.84
N THR A 278 3.77 -21.76 16.30
CA THR A 278 4.55 -20.74 15.59
C THR A 278 5.97 -20.69 16.15
N ALA A 279 6.96 -20.24 15.37
CA ALA A 279 8.37 -20.28 15.78
C ALA A 279 8.66 -19.47 17.05
N ASP A 280 7.95 -18.36 17.27
CA ASP A 280 8.04 -17.50 18.48
C ASP A 280 7.56 -18.19 19.76
N ARG A 281 6.78 -19.28 19.64
CA ARG A 281 6.39 -20.14 20.76
C ARG A 281 7.43 -21.22 21.05
N VAL A 282 8.37 -21.49 20.12
CA VAL A 282 9.37 -22.56 20.21
C VAL A 282 10.70 -22.05 20.75
N ALA A 283 11.25 -22.80 21.72
CA ALA A 283 12.59 -22.54 22.21
C ALA A 283 13.39 -23.83 22.45
N ILE A 284 14.68 -23.82 22.10
CA ILE A 284 15.59 -24.95 22.29
C ILE A 284 16.58 -24.63 23.40
N ARG A 285 16.46 -25.32 24.54
CA ARG A 285 17.24 -25.01 25.75
C ARG A 285 18.30 -26.07 26.05
N PHE A 286 19.58 -25.67 25.98
CA PHE A 286 20.69 -26.45 26.48
C PHE A 286 20.81 -26.31 28.01
N LYS A 287 20.92 -27.44 28.73
CA LYS A 287 20.70 -27.47 30.21
C LYS A 287 21.75 -28.20 31.06
N ASN A 288 22.79 -28.77 30.47
CA ASN A 288 23.81 -29.53 31.20
C ASN A 288 25.26 -29.26 30.74
N ASP A 289 25.57 -28.01 30.36
CA ASP A 289 26.94 -27.52 30.15
C ASP A 289 27.90 -28.02 31.25
N LEU A 290 29.10 -28.42 30.81
CA LEU A 290 30.19 -28.87 31.65
C LEU A 290 31.56 -28.51 31.05
N TYR A 291 31.98 -27.27 31.23
CA TYR A 291 33.36 -26.86 30.92
C TYR A 291 34.38 -27.38 31.96
N GLN A 292 35.22 -28.33 31.57
CA GLN A 292 36.37 -28.84 32.35
C GLN A 292 37.62 -29.01 31.46
N PRO A 293 38.34 -27.91 31.14
CA PRO A 293 39.48 -27.95 30.22
C PRO A 293 40.64 -28.84 30.70
N GLU A 294 40.83 -28.97 32.03
CA GLU A 294 41.81 -29.88 32.66
C GLU A 294 41.58 -31.36 32.27
N ASN A 295 40.32 -31.73 31.98
CA ASN A 295 39.90 -33.07 31.58
C ASN A 295 39.64 -33.19 30.07
N GLY A 296 39.77 -32.09 29.31
CA GLY A 296 39.39 -32.03 27.89
C GLY A 296 37.88 -32.18 27.64
N ILE A 297 37.04 -31.82 28.61
CA ILE A 297 35.58 -31.82 28.47
C ILE A 297 35.14 -30.37 28.25
N ASP A 298 34.41 -30.16 27.18
CA ASP A 298 33.69 -28.93 26.87
C ASP A 298 32.40 -29.36 26.18
N ARG A 299 31.24 -28.96 26.73
CA ARG A 299 29.94 -29.43 26.24
C ARG A 299 29.22 -28.29 25.57
N ASN A 300 29.25 -28.29 24.25
CA ASN A 300 28.56 -27.30 23.43
C ASN A 300 27.45 -27.99 22.64
N LEU A 301 26.24 -27.44 22.66
CA LEU A 301 25.14 -27.88 21.81
C LEU A 301 25.13 -27.02 20.54
N THR A 302 25.19 -27.67 19.38
CA THR A 302 24.90 -27.03 18.11
C THR A 302 23.50 -27.40 17.66
N VAL A 303 22.70 -26.40 17.30
CA VAL A 303 21.39 -26.56 16.66
C VAL A 303 21.52 -25.92 15.29
N ASP A 304 21.36 -26.69 14.22
CA ASP A 304 21.49 -26.24 12.84
C ASP A 304 20.31 -25.31 12.52
N ASN A 305 19.12 -25.92 12.51
CA ASN A 305 17.84 -25.26 12.36
C ASN A 305 16.76 -26.06 13.10
N ILE A 306 15.60 -25.41 13.24
CA ILE A 306 14.35 -26.12 13.48
C ILE A 306 13.50 -26.09 12.22
N VAL A 307 12.69 -27.14 12.04
CA VAL A 307 11.63 -27.18 11.03
C VAL A 307 10.32 -27.28 11.78
N ILE A 308 9.41 -26.32 11.56
CA ILE A 308 8.05 -26.34 12.08
C ILE A 308 7.12 -26.35 10.88
N ASP A 309 6.35 -27.42 10.72
CA ASP A 309 5.32 -27.54 9.68
C ASP A 309 5.87 -27.38 8.24
N GLY A 310 7.12 -27.82 8.05
CA GLY A 310 7.89 -27.71 6.81
C GLY A 310 8.60 -26.36 6.62
N ASN A 311 8.32 -25.35 7.45
CA ASN A 311 9.04 -24.08 7.45
C ASN A 311 10.35 -24.23 8.23
N LEU A 312 11.48 -23.89 7.60
CA LEU A 312 12.82 -24.00 8.18
C LEU A 312 13.25 -22.66 8.78
N TYR A 313 13.76 -22.69 10.01
CA TYR A 313 14.28 -21.52 10.73
C TYR A 313 15.74 -21.76 11.11
N GLU A 314 16.67 -21.08 10.44
CA GLU A 314 18.12 -21.18 10.68
C GLU A 314 18.50 -20.59 12.04
N THR A 315 19.32 -21.30 12.81
CA THR A 315 19.65 -20.90 14.19
C THR A 315 20.66 -19.75 14.23
N GLU A 316 21.53 -19.63 13.23
CA GLU A 316 22.43 -18.49 13.05
C GLU A 316 21.74 -17.22 12.51
N SER A 317 20.44 -17.28 12.20
CA SER A 317 19.69 -16.13 11.67
C SER A 317 19.80 -14.89 12.57
N PRO A 318 19.91 -13.68 12.01
CA PRO A 318 19.72 -12.42 12.74
C PRO A 318 18.39 -12.31 13.50
N THR A 319 17.41 -13.18 13.22
CA THR A 319 16.11 -13.25 13.91
C THR A 319 16.05 -14.27 15.05
N THR A 320 17.13 -15.01 15.32
CA THR A 320 17.20 -15.99 16.42
C THR A 320 17.91 -15.37 17.62
N PHE A 321 17.25 -15.34 18.77
CA PHE A 321 17.78 -14.86 20.04
C PHE A 321 18.53 -15.98 20.76
N SER A 322 19.72 -15.69 21.27
CA SER A 322 20.54 -16.61 22.06
C SER A 322 20.93 -16.00 23.41
N THR A 323 21.00 -16.83 24.44
CA THR A 323 21.52 -16.49 25.79
C THR A 323 22.77 -17.28 26.18
N GLY A 324 23.16 -18.29 25.38
CA GLY A 324 24.26 -19.22 25.70
C GLY A 324 25.44 -19.17 24.73
N THR A 325 25.41 -18.32 23.69
CA THR A 325 26.45 -18.29 22.66
C THR A 325 27.64 -17.42 23.03
N TRP A 326 28.82 -18.02 23.08
CA TRP A 326 30.09 -17.35 23.27
C TRP A 326 30.60 -16.76 21.95
N LEU A 327 31.01 -15.49 21.96
CA LEU A 327 31.75 -14.86 20.86
C LEU A 327 33.09 -14.28 21.36
N PRO A 328 34.11 -14.12 20.49
CA PRO A 328 35.43 -13.62 20.89
C PRO A 328 35.44 -12.19 21.46
N ASP A 329 34.48 -11.35 21.07
CA ASP A 329 34.48 -9.92 21.37
C ASP A 329 33.85 -9.59 22.74
N ASP A 330 32.81 -10.34 23.16
CA ASP A 330 32.03 -10.08 24.38
C ASP A 330 31.83 -11.31 25.29
N GLY A 331 32.18 -12.51 24.83
CA GLY A 331 32.03 -13.77 25.57
C GLY A 331 30.62 -14.35 25.47
N VAL A 332 30.16 -15.02 26.53
CA VAL A 332 28.73 -15.43 26.63
C VAL A 332 27.93 -14.19 27.00
N ALA A 333 27.05 -13.78 26.09
CA ALA A 333 26.13 -12.67 26.27
C ALA A 333 24.82 -12.96 25.52
N ASP A 334 23.76 -12.27 25.95
CA ASP A 334 22.44 -12.37 25.33
C ASP A 334 22.38 -11.54 24.04
N GLY A 335 21.67 -12.01 23.01
CA GLY A 335 21.42 -11.22 21.81
C GLY A 335 20.99 -12.02 20.59
N TYR A 336 20.57 -11.31 19.55
CA TYR A 336 20.15 -11.85 18.26
C TYR A 336 21.34 -12.15 17.33
N GLY A 337 21.20 -13.15 16.45
CA GLY A 337 22.18 -13.41 15.38
C GLY A 337 23.56 -13.83 15.86
N ARG A 338 23.66 -14.41 17.07
CA ARG A 338 24.95 -14.75 17.70
C ARG A 338 25.57 -16.04 17.16
N GLY A 339 24.86 -16.78 16.30
CA GLY A 339 25.30 -18.04 15.72
C GLY A 339 24.66 -19.27 16.38
N GLN A 340 24.91 -20.44 15.78
CA GLN A 340 24.17 -21.69 15.99
C GLN A 340 24.61 -22.57 17.18
N VAL A 341 25.52 -22.09 18.03
CA VAL A 341 26.14 -22.88 19.13
C VAL A 341 25.86 -22.29 20.51
N LEU A 342 25.23 -23.07 21.41
CA LEU A 342 25.16 -22.77 22.84
C LEU A 342 26.39 -23.35 23.53
N HIS A 343 27.29 -22.47 23.96
CA HIS A 343 28.54 -22.77 24.64
C HIS A 343 28.42 -22.79 26.17
N ALA A 344 27.23 -22.44 26.67
CA ALA A 344 26.86 -22.46 28.07
C ALA A 344 25.37 -22.80 28.17
N ASN A 345 24.90 -23.16 29.37
CA ASN A 345 23.46 -23.33 29.62
C ASN A 345 22.70 -22.07 29.19
N GLY A 346 21.77 -22.24 28.25
CA GLY A 346 21.12 -21.14 27.56
C GLY A 346 20.03 -21.65 26.63
N VAL A 347 19.43 -20.75 25.86
CA VAL A 347 18.30 -21.03 24.98
C VAL A 347 18.48 -20.35 23.63
N PHE A 348 17.99 -20.99 22.58
CA PHE A 348 17.62 -20.34 21.32
C PHE A 348 16.11 -20.13 21.27
N GLU A 349 15.69 -18.88 21.03
CA GLU A 349 14.29 -18.48 20.81
C GLU A 349 14.20 -17.92 19.38
N TYR A 350 13.25 -18.40 18.58
CA TYR A 350 13.17 -18.11 17.15
C TYR A 350 12.05 -17.12 16.90
N LEU A 351 12.28 -15.99 16.21
CA LEU A 351 11.16 -15.14 15.80
C LEU A 351 10.42 -15.78 14.61
N SER A 352 9.09 -15.62 14.60
CA SER A 352 8.21 -16.04 13.50
C SER A 352 8.51 -15.24 12.23
N GLY A 353 9.31 -15.82 11.32
CA GLY A 353 9.55 -15.28 9.99
C GLY A 353 8.42 -15.56 9.00
N ALA A 354 8.04 -14.52 8.24
CA ALA A 354 7.35 -14.53 6.94
C ALA A 354 5.91 -15.11 6.81
N ASN A 355 5.58 -16.25 7.40
CA ASN A 355 4.43 -17.07 6.98
C ASN A 355 3.28 -17.21 7.98
N GLU A 356 3.32 -16.54 9.13
CA GLU A 356 2.19 -16.49 10.07
C GLU A 356 1.27 -15.28 9.78
N PRO A 357 -0.03 -15.33 10.12
CA PRO A 357 -0.91 -14.17 10.03
C PRO A 357 -0.34 -13.03 10.89
N LEU A 358 -0.10 -11.87 10.30
CA LEU A 358 0.47 -10.71 10.99
C LEU A 358 -0.62 -10.03 11.83
N VAL A 359 -1.02 -10.65 12.94
CA VAL A 359 -2.14 -10.18 13.77
C VAL A 359 -1.70 -9.05 14.69
N TRP A 360 -2.19 -7.84 14.44
CA TRP A 360 -1.91 -6.67 15.28
C TRP A 360 -3.12 -5.75 15.41
N GLY A 361 -3.32 -5.20 16.62
CA GLY A 361 -4.49 -4.38 16.93
C GLY A 361 -5.83 -5.13 16.86
N GLY A 362 -5.80 -6.46 16.94
CA GLY A 362 -6.99 -7.31 16.80
C GLY A 362 -7.46 -7.50 15.35
N ALA A 363 -6.58 -7.32 14.36
CA ALA A 363 -6.85 -7.58 12.95
C ALA A 363 -5.67 -8.26 12.28
N ASP A 364 -5.97 -9.06 11.26
CA ASP A 364 -4.99 -9.75 10.43
C ASP A 364 -4.44 -8.79 9.38
N TRP A 365 -3.12 -8.62 9.33
CA TRP A 365 -2.42 -7.90 8.27
C TRP A 365 -1.74 -8.88 7.33
N THR A 366 -1.54 -8.42 6.10
CA THR A 366 -0.85 -9.12 5.01
C THR A 366 0.44 -8.37 4.73
N ASN A 367 1.58 -9.06 4.75
CA ASN A 367 2.83 -8.53 4.23
C ASN A 367 2.83 -8.60 2.70
N ASN A 368 3.23 -7.52 2.01
CA ASN A 368 3.14 -7.43 0.56
C ASN A 368 4.28 -8.21 -0.15
N ASP A 369 5.46 -8.28 0.47
CA ASP A 369 6.50 -9.24 0.09
C ASP A 369 6.84 -10.11 1.32
N PRO A 370 6.59 -11.43 1.30
CA PRO A 370 6.90 -12.30 2.44
C PRO A 370 8.40 -12.42 2.73
N ASN A 371 9.29 -11.97 1.84
CA ASN A 371 10.73 -11.89 2.12
C ASN A 371 11.11 -10.67 2.96
N ASP A 372 10.24 -9.65 3.03
CA ASP A 372 10.46 -8.49 3.88
C ASP A 372 10.23 -8.86 5.36
N LEU A 373 11.14 -8.41 6.22
CA LEU A 373 10.98 -8.57 7.66
C LEU A 373 9.89 -7.63 8.17
N VAL A 374 8.72 -8.14 8.50
CA VAL A 374 7.70 -7.39 9.26
C VAL A 374 7.29 -8.19 10.48
N TYR A 375 7.23 -7.54 11.65
CA TYR A 375 6.97 -8.21 12.92
C TYR A 375 6.21 -7.33 13.91
N VAL A 376 5.57 -7.96 14.90
CA VAL A 376 4.99 -7.27 16.06
C VAL A 376 5.99 -7.30 17.20
N ASP A 377 6.31 -6.15 17.79
CA ASP A 377 7.09 -6.05 19.04
C ASP A 377 6.17 -6.31 20.24
N PRO A 378 6.21 -7.49 20.89
CA PRO A 378 5.29 -7.83 21.98
C PRO A 378 5.57 -7.04 23.26
N SER A 379 6.74 -6.41 23.39
CA SER A 379 7.11 -5.62 24.57
C SER A 379 6.49 -4.23 24.56
N ARG A 380 6.17 -3.71 23.36
CA ARG A 380 5.54 -2.41 23.13
C ARG A 380 4.13 -2.49 22.54
N ASN A 381 3.74 -3.66 22.03
CA ASN A 381 2.54 -3.87 21.22
C ASN A 381 2.54 -2.98 19.96
N GLU A 382 3.69 -2.90 19.28
CA GLU A 382 3.89 -2.13 18.04
C GLU A 382 3.97 -3.05 16.84
N LEU A 383 3.42 -2.66 15.68
CA LEU A 383 3.71 -3.30 14.40
C LEU A 383 4.90 -2.58 13.75
N VAL A 384 5.96 -3.32 13.41
CA VAL A 384 7.26 -2.77 13.00
C VAL A 384 7.61 -3.19 11.58
N LEU A 385 7.84 -2.19 10.72
CA LEU A 385 8.37 -2.33 9.36
C LEU A 385 9.79 -1.72 9.35
N PRO A 386 10.86 -2.51 9.50
CA PRO A 386 12.24 -2.09 9.29
C PRO A 386 12.52 -1.85 7.80
N SER A 387 13.40 -0.92 7.47
CA SER A 387 13.86 -0.68 6.10
C SER A 387 15.24 -1.27 5.85
N GLY A 388 15.33 -2.16 4.87
CA GLY A 388 16.52 -2.30 4.03
C GLY A 388 16.12 -1.84 2.63
N ASP A 389 15.31 -2.68 1.98
CA ASP A 389 14.56 -2.36 0.77
C ASP A 389 13.18 -1.70 1.11
N GLU A 390 12.30 -1.55 0.12
CA GLU A 390 10.96 -0.97 0.24
C GLU A 390 9.95 -2.01 0.79
N THR A 391 9.30 -1.71 1.92
CA THR A 391 8.44 -2.67 2.64
C THR A 391 7.04 -2.13 2.91
N SER A 392 6.02 -2.99 2.80
CA SER A 392 4.62 -2.59 3.03
C SER A 392 3.70 -3.71 3.52
N VAL A 393 2.70 -3.33 4.30
CA VAL A 393 1.64 -4.22 4.80
C VAL A 393 0.26 -3.62 4.61
N TRP A 394 -0.76 -4.47 4.52
CA TRP A 394 -2.14 -4.04 4.35
C TRP A 394 -3.15 -4.98 5.02
N ARG A 395 -4.36 -4.49 5.29
CA ARG A 395 -5.50 -5.30 5.74
C ARG A 395 -6.81 -4.80 5.13
N VAL A 396 -7.80 -5.67 5.02
CA VAL A 396 -9.16 -5.28 4.62
C VAL A 396 -9.88 -4.62 5.80
N ALA A 397 -10.68 -3.60 5.52
CA ALA A 397 -11.58 -2.97 6.48
C ALA A 397 -13.00 -2.85 5.93
N ASP A 398 -13.98 -3.23 6.76
CA ASP A 398 -15.40 -3.12 6.44
C ASP A 398 -15.88 -1.66 6.49
N VAL A 399 -16.13 -1.08 5.31
CA VAL A 399 -16.67 0.27 5.14
C VAL A 399 -17.94 0.27 4.31
N GLN A 400 -18.86 1.17 4.64
CA GLN A 400 -20.12 1.34 3.91
C GLN A 400 -20.09 2.65 3.13
N ALA A 401 -20.41 2.63 1.84
CA ALA A 401 -20.50 3.84 1.00
C ALA A 401 -21.37 4.93 1.66
N GLY A 402 -20.83 6.15 1.78
CA GLY A 402 -21.49 7.27 2.44
C GLY A 402 -21.55 7.19 3.98
N GLY A 403 -20.98 6.14 4.59
CA GLY A 403 -20.76 6.09 6.04
C GLY A 403 -19.67 7.06 6.48
N VAL A 404 -19.76 7.54 7.71
CA VAL A 404 -18.78 8.44 8.32
C VAL A 404 -17.85 7.65 9.23
N TYR A 405 -16.56 7.93 9.09
CA TYR A 405 -15.50 7.19 9.75
C TYR A 405 -14.44 8.13 10.31
N LYS A 406 -13.82 7.71 11.42
CA LYS A 406 -12.62 8.27 12.00
C LYS A 406 -11.46 7.31 11.77
N PHE A 407 -10.43 7.74 11.05
CA PHE A 407 -9.15 7.06 10.96
C PHE A 407 -8.19 7.69 11.97
N SER A 408 -7.58 6.85 12.81
CA SER A 408 -6.58 7.25 13.81
C SER A 408 -5.30 6.47 13.56
N VAL A 409 -4.19 7.18 13.41
CA VAL A 409 -2.85 6.60 13.23
C VAL A 409 -1.91 7.21 14.27
N ASP A 410 -1.32 6.35 15.09
CA ASP A 410 -0.18 6.66 15.96
C ASP A 410 1.02 5.85 15.46
N ALA A 411 2.05 6.54 14.99
CA ALA A 411 3.20 5.95 14.31
C ALA A 411 4.45 6.82 14.48
N VAL A 412 5.60 6.17 14.64
CA VAL A 412 6.91 6.82 14.77
C VAL A 412 7.87 6.19 13.77
N VAL A 413 8.67 7.03 13.09
CA VAL A 413 9.77 6.57 12.23
C VAL A 413 11.07 6.73 13.01
N ASN A 414 11.66 5.62 13.43
CA ASN A 414 13.01 5.61 13.98
C ASN A 414 14.02 5.63 12.82
N PHE A 415 15.04 6.48 12.90
CA PHE A 415 16.09 6.56 11.87
C PHE A 415 17.48 6.50 12.51
N TYR A 416 18.26 5.50 12.11
CA TYR A 416 19.57 5.17 12.63
C TYR A 416 20.63 5.38 11.54
N ALA A 417 20.94 6.64 11.24
CA ALA A 417 22.00 6.99 10.31
C ALA A 417 23.38 7.02 10.97
N SER A 418 24.39 6.59 10.20
CA SER A 418 25.80 6.72 10.57
C SER A 418 26.33 8.16 10.42
N ASP A 419 25.79 8.92 9.47
CA ASP A 419 26.21 10.29 9.13
C ASP A 419 25.14 11.35 9.43
N ALA A 420 25.56 12.43 10.10
CA ALA A 420 24.70 13.56 10.48
C ALA A 420 24.34 14.45 9.28
N GLY A 421 23.38 14.01 8.47
CA GLY A 421 22.86 14.77 7.34
C GLY A 421 21.99 14.01 6.33
N GLN A 422 21.87 12.67 6.45
CA GLN A 422 20.90 11.91 5.65
C GLN A 422 19.46 12.24 6.08
N GLN A 423 18.54 12.27 5.12
CA GLN A 423 17.10 12.39 5.37
C GLN A 423 16.53 10.99 5.64
N ALA A 424 15.64 10.86 6.62
CA ALA A 424 14.94 9.60 6.86
C ALA A 424 14.11 9.21 5.62
N PRO A 425 14.02 7.90 5.27
CA PRO A 425 13.16 7.44 4.19
C PRO A 425 11.70 7.79 4.44
N TYR A 426 10.94 7.99 3.36
CA TYR A 426 9.53 8.31 3.45
C TYR A 426 8.73 7.14 4.00
N ALA A 427 7.74 7.44 4.84
CA ALA A 427 6.81 6.47 5.39
C ALA A 427 5.42 7.09 5.48
N SER A 428 4.41 6.27 5.19
CA SER A 428 3.01 6.69 5.09
C SER A 428 2.07 5.56 5.52
N VAL A 429 0.92 5.94 6.06
CA VAL A 429 -0.17 5.02 6.42
C VAL A 429 -1.46 5.53 5.77
N GLY A 430 -2.20 4.67 5.09
CA GLY A 430 -3.31 5.09 4.24
C GLY A 430 -4.50 4.14 4.18
N ILE A 431 -5.50 4.54 3.40
CA ILE A 431 -6.70 3.78 3.10
C ILE A 431 -7.04 3.93 1.61
N ASP A 432 -7.15 2.81 0.89
CA ASP A 432 -7.79 2.78 -0.44
C ASP A 432 -9.25 2.39 -0.30
N PHE A 433 -10.14 3.09 -0.99
CA PHE A 433 -11.55 2.74 -1.10
C PHE A 433 -11.79 1.98 -2.41
N ARG A 434 -12.38 0.78 -2.33
CA ARG A 434 -12.56 -0.11 -3.48
C ARG A 434 -14.04 -0.39 -3.73
N ASN A 435 -14.42 -0.49 -5.01
CA ASN A 435 -15.77 -0.88 -5.42
C ASN A 435 -15.98 -2.40 -5.34
N ALA A 436 -17.17 -2.89 -5.72
CA ALA A 436 -17.51 -4.31 -5.65
C ALA A 436 -16.65 -5.19 -6.59
N GLU A 437 -16.07 -4.59 -7.63
CA GLU A 437 -15.15 -5.21 -8.58
C GLU A 437 -13.67 -5.13 -8.13
N GLY A 438 -13.38 -4.57 -6.95
CA GLY A 438 -12.03 -4.42 -6.38
C GLY A 438 -11.22 -3.23 -6.93
N VAL A 439 -11.81 -2.45 -7.83
CA VAL A 439 -11.20 -1.25 -8.42
C VAL A 439 -11.22 -0.12 -7.40
N GLU A 440 -10.09 0.57 -7.26
CA GLU A 440 -9.94 1.74 -6.41
C GLU A 440 -10.75 2.94 -6.95
N ILE A 441 -11.41 3.65 -6.05
CA ILE A 441 -12.30 4.79 -6.34
C ILE A 441 -12.01 6.01 -5.46
N GLY A 442 -10.94 5.97 -4.67
CA GLY A 442 -10.47 7.06 -3.82
C GLY A 442 -9.45 6.56 -2.79
N GLU A 443 -8.69 7.49 -2.24
CA GLU A 443 -7.56 7.23 -1.33
C GLU A 443 -7.54 8.28 -0.19
N LEU A 444 -7.00 7.90 0.97
CA LEU A 444 -6.65 8.80 2.07
C LEU A 444 -5.26 8.43 2.61
N ILE A 445 -4.31 9.37 2.55
CA ILE A 445 -2.93 9.17 3.04
C ILE A 445 -2.66 10.02 4.29
N ILE A 446 -1.92 9.46 5.25
CA ILE A 446 -1.26 10.16 6.36
C ILE A 446 0.25 9.93 6.26
N ASP A 447 1.01 10.99 5.98
CA ASP A 447 2.47 10.95 5.98
C ASP A 447 3.02 10.96 7.42
N THR A 448 3.89 10.01 7.76
CA THR A 448 4.45 9.85 9.13
C THR A 448 5.83 10.49 9.30
N ASN A 449 6.10 11.56 8.53
CA ASN A 449 7.42 12.21 8.36
C ASN A 449 7.92 13.00 9.60
N THR A 450 7.94 12.41 10.79
CA THR A 450 8.51 13.02 12.00
C THR A 450 9.43 12.06 12.74
N SER A 451 10.73 12.34 12.71
CA SER A 451 11.78 11.65 13.45
C SER A 451 11.81 11.99 14.96
N ASP A 452 10.63 12.19 15.56
CA ASP A 452 10.47 12.62 16.95
C ASP A 452 9.37 11.76 17.59
N ALA A 453 9.75 10.95 18.58
CA ALA A 453 8.87 10.06 19.33
C ALA A 453 7.83 10.79 20.22
N SER A 454 7.69 12.11 20.07
CA SER A 454 6.66 12.94 20.71
C SER A 454 5.58 13.44 19.75
N SER A 455 5.58 13.02 18.48
CA SER A 455 4.49 13.31 17.53
C SER A 455 3.17 12.74 18.05
N PRO A 456 2.08 13.55 18.12
CA PRO A 456 0.79 13.07 18.58
C PRO A 456 0.08 12.25 17.50
N ALA A 457 -0.72 11.26 17.92
CA ALA A 457 -1.60 10.50 17.05
C ALA A 457 -2.44 11.40 16.12
N VAL A 458 -2.49 11.03 14.84
CA VAL A 458 -3.18 11.77 13.78
C VAL A 458 -4.58 11.23 13.61
N ASP A 459 -5.57 12.06 13.93
CA ASP A 459 -6.98 11.81 13.65
C ASP A 459 -7.41 12.43 12.31
N ARG A 460 -8.17 11.66 11.52
CA ARG A 460 -8.79 12.07 10.25
C ARG A 460 -10.20 11.50 10.14
N GLU A 461 -11.19 12.37 10.27
CA GLU A 461 -12.57 12.01 9.92
C GLU A 461 -12.80 12.14 8.41
N PHE A 462 -13.63 11.28 7.84
CA PHE A 462 -14.00 11.30 6.42
C PHE A 462 -15.36 10.62 6.17
N VAL A 463 -15.94 10.90 5.00
CA VAL A 463 -17.11 10.18 4.47
C VAL A 463 -16.61 9.20 3.42
N ALA A 464 -16.91 7.91 3.57
CA ALA A 464 -16.51 6.89 2.61
C ALA A 464 -17.12 7.20 1.22
N PRO A 465 -16.34 7.11 0.12
CA PRO A 465 -16.82 7.43 -1.23
C PRO A 465 -18.13 6.73 -1.63
N LYS A 466 -18.85 7.34 -2.58
CA LYS A 466 -20.04 6.70 -3.16
C LYS A 466 -19.59 5.54 -4.05
N GLY A 467 -20.14 4.35 -3.80
CA GLY A 467 -19.79 3.12 -4.51
C GLY A 467 -18.75 2.24 -3.82
N THR A 468 -18.21 2.66 -2.67
CA THR A 468 -17.32 1.83 -1.86
C THR A 468 -18.03 0.58 -1.37
N ALA A 469 -17.43 -0.58 -1.64
CA ALA A 469 -17.85 -1.89 -1.13
C ALA A 469 -16.98 -2.34 0.05
N PHE A 470 -15.68 -2.03 0.01
CA PHE A 470 -14.72 -2.29 1.09
C PHE A 470 -13.54 -1.31 0.98
N ALA A 471 -12.62 -1.34 1.95
CA ALA A 471 -11.38 -0.59 1.91
C ALA A 471 -10.18 -1.48 2.25
N THR A 472 -8.99 -1.05 1.82
CA THR A 472 -7.70 -1.61 2.25
C THR A 472 -6.95 -0.54 3.04
N ILE A 473 -6.71 -0.80 4.33
CA ILE A 473 -5.81 0.02 5.16
C ILE A 473 -4.40 -0.50 4.94
N TRP A 474 -3.44 0.39 4.66
CA TRP A 474 -2.05 0.02 4.40
C TRP A 474 -1.05 0.87 5.18
N ALA A 475 0.15 0.34 5.37
CA ALA A 475 1.32 1.05 5.87
C ALA A 475 2.52 0.72 4.98
N TRP A 476 3.32 1.73 4.66
CA TRP A 476 4.41 1.64 3.70
C TRP A 476 5.64 2.38 4.24
N GLN A 477 6.81 1.77 4.05
CA GLN A 477 8.11 2.26 4.45
C GLN A 477 9.05 2.15 3.24
N GLY A 478 9.51 3.29 2.73
CA GLY A 478 10.42 3.33 1.58
C GLY A 478 11.83 2.84 1.89
N GLU A 479 12.54 2.44 0.82
CA GLU A 479 13.95 2.02 0.81
C GLU A 479 14.87 2.99 1.56
N ALA A 480 15.77 2.46 2.38
CA ALA A 480 16.79 3.24 3.07
C ALA A 480 18.15 3.19 2.36
N PRO A 481 19.01 4.21 2.52
CA PRO A 481 20.41 4.12 2.09
C PRO A 481 21.10 2.90 2.71
N SER A 482 21.94 2.21 1.92
CA SER A 482 22.55 0.91 2.28
C SER A 482 23.50 0.92 3.49
N ASP A 483 23.73 2.08 4.12
CA ASP A 483 24.52 2.31 5.32
C ASP A 483 23.73 2.85 6.52
N SER A 484 22.39 2.85 6.42
CA SER A 484 21.44 3.34 7.43
C SER A 484 20.32 2.34 7.66
N LEU A 485 19.83 2.25 8.90
CA LEU A 485 18.62 1.49 9.25
C LEU A 485 17.49 2.46 9.61
N SER A 486 16.26 2.15 9.24
CA SER A 486 15.06 2.83 9.74
C SER A 486 13.99 1.83 10.13
N GLU A 487 13.04 2.24 10.95
CA GLU A 487 11.88 1.43 11.34
C GLU A 487 10.64 2.33 11.41
N LEU A 488 9.61 2.02 10.62
CA LEU A 488 8.26 2.51 10.87
C LEU A 488 7.65 1.63 11.98
N ARG A 489 7.32 2.25 13.12
CA ARG A 489 6.68 1.61 14.27
C ARG A 489 5.28 2.16 14.44
N LEU A 490 4.28 1.33 14.20
CA LEU A 490 2.87 1.65 14.39
C LEU A 490 2.48 1.29 15.83
N GLN A 491 2.03 2.28 16.60
CA GLN A 491 1.50 2.12 17.96
C GLN A 491 -0.02 1.96 17.97
N GLN A 492 -0.72 2.59 17.02
CA GLN A 492 -2.16 2.42 16.80
C GLN A 492 -2.51 2.66 15.34
N VAL A 493 -3.31 1.78 14.75
CA VAL A 493 -4.07 2.07 13.53
C VAL A 493 -5.50 1.58 13.71
N SER A 494 -6.47 2.49 13.76
CA SER A 494 -7.88 2.17 13.94
C SER A 494 -8.77 2.93 12.97
N LEU A 495 -9.80 2.25 12.47
CA LEU A 495 -10.85 2.83 11.64
C LEU A 495 -12.19 2.61 12.33
N GLU A 496 -12.74 3.66 12.93
CA GLU A 496 -13.97 3.62 13.71
C GLU A 496 -15.12 4.25 12.91
N ARG A 497 -16.26 3.58 12.85
CA ARG A 497 -17.48 4.18 12.29
C ARG A 497 -18.09 5.16 13.30
N ILE A 498 -18.35 6.38 12.89
CA ILE A 498 -19.08 7.36 13.69
C ILE A 498 -20.58 7.06 13.57
N ASP A 499 -21.25 6.82 14.71
CA ASP A 499 -22.71 6.66 14.75
C ASP A 499 -23.39 8.01 14.92
N LEU A 500 -23.89 8.54 13.81
CA LEU A 500 -24.60 9.81 13.73
C LEU A 500 -26.11 9.69 14.02
N SER A 501 -26.62 8.48 14.30
CA SER A 501 -28.07 8.27 14.46
C SER A 501 -28.67 8.85 15.76
N GLY A 502 -27.81 9.18 16.72
CA GLY A 502 -28.18 9.85 17.98
C GLY A 502 -28.04 11.37 17.96
N ASP A 503 -27.42 11.95 16.91
CA ASP A 503 -27.22 13.37 16.80
C ASP A 503 -28.52 14.09 16.37
N THR A 504 -28.80 15.21 17.04
CA THR A 504 -29.96 16.09 16.81
C THR A 504 -29.60 17.57 16.91
N THR A 505 -28.32 17.91 17.04
CA THR A 505 -27.82 19.29 17.15
C THR A 505 -27.63 19.84 15.74
N PRO A 506 -28.31 20.93 15.33
CA PRO A 506 -28.01 21.52 14.03
C PRO A 506 -26.74 22.37 14.07
N PRO A 507 -25.93 22.38 13.00
CA PRO A 507 -24.78 23.27 12.89
C PRO A 507 -25.16 24.73 13.04
N THR A 508 -24.20 25.51 13.53
CA THR A 508 -24.33 26.94 13.75
C THR A 508 -23.34 27.72 12.89
N ALA A 509 -23.73 28.95 12.53
CA ALA A 509 -22.88 29.89 11.81
C ALA A 509 -22.90 31.25 12.53
N GLU A 510 -21.76 31.93 12.59
CA GLU A 510 -21.63 33.32 13.05
C GLU A 510 -20.75 34.12 12.10
N LEU A 511 -21.10 35.40 11.85
CA LEU A 511 -20.20 36.32 11.19
C LEU A 511 -19.05 36.64 12.15
N ASN A 512 -17.79 36.49 11.73
CA ASN A 512 -16.65 36.72 12.60
C ASN A 512 -16.64 38.19 13.09
N PRO A 513 -16.75 38.45 14.41
CA PRO A 513 -16.82 39.83 14.93
C PRO A 513 -15.52 40.62 14.73
N ASN A 514 -14.42 39.95 14.41
CA ASN A 514 -13.12 40.55 14.12
C ASN A 514 -12.85 40.68 12.61
N ASN A 515 -13.87 40.61 11.75
CA ASN A 515 -13.70 40.94 10.33
C ASN A 515 -13.14 42.36 10.18
N PRO A 516 -12.10 42.57 9.36
CA PRO A 516 -11.50 43.89 9.19
C PRO A 516 -12.52 44.87 8.57
N PRO A 517 -12.44 46.18 8.89
CA PRO A 517 -13.22 47.19 8.18
C PRO A 517 -12.91 47.14 6.69
N LEU A 518 -13.94 46.92 5.87
CA LEU A 518 -13.80 46.76 4.42
C LEU A 518 -13.83 48.15 3.76
N VAL A 519 -12.67 48.81 3.85
CA VAL A 519 -12.37 50.11 3.26
C VAL A 519 -11.54 49.89 2.00
N PHE A 520 -12.03 50.34 0.86
CA PHE A 520 -11.41 50.15 -0.45
C PHE A 520 -11.10 51.49 -1.11
N ASN A 521 -9.98 51.51 -1.84
CA ASN A 521 -9.59 52.64 -2.66
C ASN A 521 -9.74 52.34 -4.16
N ASN A 522 -9.80 51.06 -4.56
CA ASN A 522 -9.75 50.65 -5.97
C ASN A 522 -10.98 49.85 -6.39
N ALA A 523 -11.44 50.12 -7.62
CA ALA A 523 -12.54 49.44 -8.33
C ALA A 523 -12.43 47.91 -8.39
N ASN A 524 -11.21 47.37 -8.39
CA ASN A 524 -10.88 45.96 -8.63
C ASN A 524 -10.67 45.13 -7.33
N ASP A 525 -10.88 45.71 -6.15
CA ASP A 525 -10.62 45.02 -4.89
C ASP A 525 -11.65 43.91 -4.60
N SER A 526 -11.15 42.74 -4.18
CA SER A 526 -11.99 41.61 -3.77
C SER A 526 -12.52 41.82 -2.35
N LEU A 527 -13.83 41.88 -2.19
CA LEU A 527 -14.45 41.92 -0.86
C LEU A 527 -14.29 40.55 -0.20
N SER A 528 -13.74 40.49 1.01
CA SER A 528 -13.65 39.25 1.78
C SER A 528 -14.11 39.41 3.21
N PHE A 529 -14.80 38.38 3.72
CA PHE A 529 -15.24 38.31 5.11
C PHE A 529 -15.21 36.86 5.59
N ILE A 530 -15.04 36.69 6.89
CA ILE A 530 -14.97 35.38 7.53
C ILE A 530 -16.32 35.07 8.17
N VAL A 531 -16.85 33.89 7.84
CA VAL A 531 -17.92 33.23 8.60
C VAL A 531 -17.27 32.06 9.34
N LYS A 532 -17.61 31.91 10.62
CA LYS A 532 -17.25 30.71 11.38
C LYS A 532 -18.44 29.78 11.42
N TYR A 533 -18.17 28.50 11.25
CA TYR A 533 -19.12 27.43 11.43
C TYR A 533 -18.69 26.59 12.64
N ASN A 534 -19.63 26.27 13.52
CA ASN A 534 -19.40 25.41 14.68
C ASN A 534 -20.54 24.41 14.80
N ASP A 535 -20.22 23.22 15.26
CA ASP A 535 -21.18 22.15 15.48
C ASP A 535 -20.78 21.31 16.70
N ASP A 536 -21.38 20.14 16.91
CA ASP A 536 -20.78 19.07 17.72
C ASP A 536 -20.33 17.84 16.89
N GLN A 537 -20.75 17.74 15.62
CA GLN A 537 -20.26 16.80 14.60
C GLN A 537 -19.47 17.51 13.48
N ARG A 538 -19.14 16.78 12.41
CA ARG A 538 -18.53 17.36 11.21
C ARG A 538 -19.60 17.89 10.24
N LEU A 539 -19.32 19.04 9.63
CA LEU A 539 -20.14 19.65 8.59
C LEU A 539 -20.23 18.76 7.33
N GLY A 540 -21.41 18.69 6.73
CA GLY A 540 -21.70 17.82 5.59
C GLY A 540 -21.62 18.47 4.22
N SER A 541 -21.80 19.79 4.12
CA SER A 541 -21.71 20.55 2.85
C SER A 541 -21.42 22.04 3.09
N PRO A 542 -20.71 22.71 2.15
CA PRO A 542 -20.43 24.14 2.26
C PRO A 542 -21.72 24.98 2.22
N ALA A 543 -21.85 25.89 3.18
CA ALA A 543 -23.02 26.76 3.31
C ALA A 543 -23.23 27.66 2.08
N SER A 544 -24.49 27.94 1.77
CA SER A 544 -24.84 29.02 0.82
C SER A 544 -25.08 30.31 1.60
N ILE A 545 -24.21 31.30 1.38
CA ILE A 545 -24.28 32.59 2.05
C ILE A 545 -24.88 33.60 1.07
N ARG A 546 -26.08 34.10 1.36
CA ARG A 546 -26.64 35.26 0.66
C ARG A 546 -26.10 36.54 1.29
N VAL A 547 -25.67 37.47 0.46
CA VAL A 547 -25.31 38.82 0.88
C VAL A 547 -26.25 39.81 0.20
N THR A 548 -26.93 40.64 0.99
CA THR A 548 -27.78 41.73 0.50
C THR A 548 -27.17 43.07 0.89
N GLY A 549 -27.49 44.14 0.13
CA GLY A 549 -26.88 45.45 0.35
C GLY A 549 -27.61 46.60 -0.38
N PRO A 550 -26.97 47.78 -0.47
CA PRO A 550 -27.50 48.96 -1.17
C PRO A 550 -27.91 48.70 -2.63
N ASN A 551 -28.72 49.59 -3.20
CA ASN A 551 -29.15 49.58 -4.61
C ASN A 551 -29.85 48.30 -5.09
N GLY A 552 -30.32 47.44 -4.18
CA GLY A 552 -30.90 46.14 -4.54
C GLY A 552 -29.85 45.07 -4.81
N TYR A 553 -28.63 45.24 -4.29
CA TYR A 553 -27.63 44.18 -4.26
C TYR A 553 -28.18 42.97 -3.48
N ASP A 554 -28.20 41.83 -4.15
CA ASP A 554 -28.68 40.55 -3.61
C ASP A 554 -28.01 39.43 -4.40
N GLN A 555 -27.05 38.74 -3.78
CA GLN A 555 -26.23 37.69 -4.42
C GLN A 555 -26.00 36.52 -3.48
N ILE A 556 -25.87 35.32 -4.04
CA ILE A 556 -25.47 34.11 -3.31
C ILE A 556 -23.98 33.89 -3.56
N ALA A 557 -23.17 33.94 -2.50
CA ALA A 557 -21.79 33.51 -2.50
C ALA A 557 -21.73 32.00 -2.19
N VAL A 558 -20.99 31.25 -3.00
CA VAL A 558 -20.63 29.86 -2.71
C VAL A 558 -19.43 29.89 -1.78
N ALA A 559 -19.54 29.26 -0.61
CA ALA A 559 -18.41 29.16 0.32
C ALA A 559 -17.35 28.18 -0.21
N PHE A 560 -16.09 28.60 -0.20
CA PHE A 560 -14.94 27.71 -0.43
C PHE A 560 -14.36 27.31 0.92
N THR A 561 -14.62 26.07 1.36
CA THR A 561 -14.11 25.53 2.62
C THR A 561 -12.59 25.35 2.56
N GLY A 562 -11.85 26.16 3.32
CA GLY A 562 -10.43 25.93 3.61
C GLY A 562 -10.29 24.87 4.71
N GLY A 563 -9.53 23.82 4.42
CA GLY A 563 -9.52 22.59 5.24
C GLY A 563 -9.09 22.78 6.70
N GLY A 564 -10.06 22.64 7.60
CA GLY A 564 -9.82 22.32 9.01
C GLY A 564 -10.35 20.90 9.30
N ASN A 565 -9.55 20.05 9.92
CA ASN A 565 -9.94 18.67 10.25
C ASN A 565 -10.75 18.62 11.56
N GLY A 566 -11.79 19.43 11.73
CA GLY A 566 -12.53 19.45 13.00
C GLY A 566 -13.82 20.26 13.05
N VAL A 567 -14.45 20.20 14.23
CA VAL A 567 -15.78 20.68 14.63
C VAL A 567 -16.00 22.20 14.50
N THR A 568 -14.95 22.96 14.19
CA THR A 568 -14.99 24.40 13.88
C THR A 568 -14.26 24.68 12.57
N GLU A 569 -14.96 25.21 11.57
CA GLU A 569 -14.36 25.67 10.31
C GLU A 569 -14.35 27.21 10.22
N ILE A 570 -13.23 27.75 9.72
CA ILE A 570 -13.03 29.18 9.46
C ILE A 570 -12.92 29.36 7.95
N THR A 571 -13.98 29.88 7.31
CA THR A 571 -13.98 30.13 5.87
C THR A 571 -13.81 31.61 5.58
N THR A 572 -12.78 31.94 4.80
CA THR A 572 -12.67 33.25 4.12
C THR A 572 -13.48 33.20 2.84
N LEU A 573 -14.62 33.88 2.77
CA LEU A 573 -15.32 34.05 1.50
C LEU A 573 -14.62 35.14 0.68
N HIS A 574 -14.28 34.84 -0.57
CA HIS A 574 -13.94 35.85 -1.58
C HIS A 574 -15.20 36.18 -2.36
N GLY A 575 -15.72 37.40 -2.17
CA GLY A 575 -16.75 38.00 -3.01
C GLY A 575 -16.17 38.38 -4.36
N ILE A 576 -16.09 37.40 -5.26
CA ILE A 576 -16.00 37.65 -6.70
C ILE A 576 -17.44 37.68 -7.22
N PHE A 577 -17.88 38.81 -7.75
CA PHE A 577 -19.21 38.90 -8.35
C PHE A 577 -19.30 37.96 -9.57
N PRO A 578 -20.39 37.21 -9.73
CA PRO A 578 -20.55 36.36 -10.89
C PRO A 578 -20.66 37.22 -12.17
N GLU A 579 -19.95 36.80 -13.23
CA GLU A 579 -20.30 37.18 -14.59
C GLU A 579 -21.76 36.78 -14.84
N VAL A 580 -22.68 37.74 -14.83
CA VAL A 580 -24.00 37.53 -15.40
C VAL A 580 -23.80 37.46 -16.91
N ALA A 581 -23.91 36.26 -17.47
CA ALA A 581 -23.63 35.95 -18.87
C ALA A 581 -24.36 36.93 -19.82
N GLY A 582 -23.62 37.88 -20.40
CA GLY A 582 -24.13 38.89 -21.33
C GLY A 582 -24.14 40.34 -20.83
N THR A 583 -23.73 40.63 -19.59
CA THR A 583 -23.50 42.01 -19.11
C THR A 583 -22.06 42.21 -18.66
N PRO A 584 -21.38 43.31 -19.04
CA PRO A 584 -20.08 43.65 -18.47
C PRO A 584 -20.15 43.79 -16.95
N THR A 585 -19.09 43.39 -16.25
CA THR A 585 -18.89 43.73 -14.85
C THR A 585 -18.98 45.24 -14.66
N ARG A 586 -19.74 45.69 -13.67
CA ARG A 586 -19.66 47.07 -13.18
C ARG A 586 -18.74 47.07 -11.97
N ASP A 587 -17.74 47.94 -12.02
CA ASP A 587 -16.79 48.16 -10.95
C ASP A 587 -17.44 48.73 -9.68
N TRP A 588 -16.82 48.49 -8.53
CA TRP A 588 -17.22 49.10 -7.25
C TRP A 588 -17.24 50.62 -7.36
N SER A 589 -18.27 51.27 -6.80
CA SER A 589 -18.40 52.72 -6.80
C SER A 589 -18.98 53.24 -5.49
N THR A 590 -18.86 54.54 -5.21
CA THR A 590 -19.41 55.14 -3.98
C THR A 590 -20.94 55.13 -3.89
N GLN A 591 -21.64 54.73 -4.96
CA GLN A 591 -23.07 54.40 -4.90
C GLN A 591 -23.32 53.11 -4.11
N ASP A 592 -22.36 52.20 -4.08
CA ASP A 592 -22.43 50.88 -3.44
C ASP A 592 -22.02 50.94 -1.95
N ASN A 593 -21.67 52.14 -1.45
CA ASN A 593 -21.41 52.38 -0.03
C ASN A 593 -22.65 52.15 0.84
N GLY A 594 -22.48 51.41 1.93
CA GLY A 594 -23.55 51.17 2.90
C GLY A 594 -23.39 49.89 3.68
N GLU A 595 -24.46 49.53 4.39
CA GLU A 595 -24.52 48.33 5.23
C GLU A 595 -24.95 47.12 4.40
N TYR A 596 -24.14 46.07 4.44
CA TYR A 596 -24.39 44.78 3.79
C TYR A 596 -24.77 43.75 4.85
N THR A 597 -25.80 42.95 4.58
CA THR A 597 -26.31 41.93 5.50
C THR A 597 -25.90 40.54 5.01
N VAL A 598 -25.28 39.77 5.90
CA VAL A 598 -24.87 38.39 5.65
C VAL A 598 -25.96 37.44 6.18
N ILE A 599 -26.45 36.57 5.32
CA ILE A 599 -27.58 35.68 5.57
C ILE A 599 -27.15 34.25 5.25
N LEU A 600 -27.33 33.34 6.20
CA LEU A 600 -27.28 31.91 5.93
C LEU A 600 -28.59 31.52 5.25
N GLU A 601 -28.54 31.01 4.01
CA GLU A 601 -29.75 30.54 3.33
C GLU A 601 -30.34 29.32 4.07
N PRO A 602 -31.66 29.25 4.24
CA PRO A 602 -32.30 28.15 4.95
C PRO A 602 -32.07 26.81 4.24
N ASN A 603 -31.67 25.80 5.01
CA ASN A 603 -31.33 24.46 4.54
C ASN A 603 -30.05 24.38 3.68
N SER A 604 -29.16 25.37 3.76
CA SER A 604 -27.89 25.36 3.00
C SER A 604 -26.66 24.88 3.80
N LEU A 605 -26.73 24.88 5.13
CA LEU A 605 -25.71 24.33 6.01
C LEU A 605 -26.31 23.13 6.74
N THR A 606 -25.68 21.97 6.56
CA THR A 606 -26.05 20.71 7.20
C THR A 606 -24.80 20.05 7.76
N ASP A 607 -24.99 19.25 8.79
CA ASP A 607 -23.97 18.33 9.29
C ASP A 607 -23.96 17.03 8.44
N GLN A 608 -23.30 15.99 8.95
CA GLN A 608 -23.32 14.65 8.36
C GLN A 608 -24.44 13.75 8.91
N ALA A 609 -25.09 14.09 10.02
CA ALA A 609 -26.28 13.40 10.54
C ALA A 609 -27.56 13.73 9.75
N GLY A 610 -27.54 14.84 9.01
CA GLY A 610 -28.67 15.43 8.31
C GLY A 610 -29.41 16.51 9.12
N ASN A 611 -28.89 16.98 10.26
CA ASN A 611 -29.47 18.15 10.91
C ASN A 611 -29.15 19.40 10.10
N VAL A 612 -30.08 20.35 10.16
CA VAL A 612 -30.16 21.46 9.20
C VAL A 612 -30.16 22.77 9.95
N ALA A 613 -29.14 23.60 9.71
CA ALA A 613 -29.07 24.93 10.29
C ALA A 613 -30.29 25.78 9.82
N PRO A 614 -31.00 26.46 10.73
CA PRO A 614 -32.05 27.38 10.33
C PRO A 614 -31.45 28.58 9.59
N GLY A 615 -32.10 29.02 8.51
CA GLY A 615 -31.70 30.23 7.80
C GLY A 615 -31.83 31.46 8.71
N GLN A 616 -30.76 32.25 8.82
CA GLN A 616 -30.68 33.37 9.76
C GLN A 616 -29.75 34.48 9.25
N VAL A 617 -29.95 35.70 9.76
CA VAL A 617 -29.00 36.81 9.59
C VAL A 617 -27.80 36.55 10.52
N LEU A 618 -26.61 36.41 9.94
CA LEU A 618 -25.36 36.16 10.67
C LEU A 618 -24.74 37.44 11.24
N GLY A 619 -25.05 38.58 10.61
CA GLY A 619 -24.56 39.89 10.99
C GLY A 619 -24.58 40.85 9.81
N THR A 620 -24.06 42.05 10.04
CA THR A 620 -23.85 43.06 8.99
C THR A 620 -22.40 43.54 8.99
N PHE A 621 -21.94 44.03 7.84
CA PHE A 621 -20.67 44.75 7.71
C PHE A 621 -20.90 46.03 6.88
N LEU A 622 -20.03 47.02 7.08
CA LEU A 622 -20.09 48.28 6.33
C LEU A 622 -19.06 48.23 5.18
N VAL A 623 -19.50 48.57 3.97
CA VAL A 623 -18.61 48.86 2.83
C VAL A 623 -18.44 50.37 2.74
N SER A 624 -17.19 50.82 2.65
CA SER A 624 -16.83 52.22 2.47
C SER A 624 -15.71 52.37 1.44
N ILE A 625 -16.10 52.62 0.20
CA ILE A 625 -15.26 53.02 -0.92
C ILE A 625 -15.04 54.53 -0.84
N GLY A 626 -13.79 54.98 -0.97
CA GLY A 626 -13.46 56.40 -1.01
C GLY A 626 -13.83 57.06 -2.34
N ASP A 627 -14.45 58.26 -2.29
CA ASP A 627 -14.47 59.19 -3.43
C ASP A 627 -13.09 59.90 -3.51
N GLU A 628 -12.03 59.15 -3.79
CA GLU A 628 -10.75 59.73 -4.24
C GLU A 628 -10.81 59.83 -5.77
N THR A 629 -11.61 60.77 -6.29
CA THR A 629 -11.48 61.14 -7.72
C THR A 629 -10.11 61.75 -7.89
N ASP A 630 -9.18 61.05 -8.55
CA ASP A 630 -7.87 61.65 -8.77
C ASP A 630 -8.01 62.87 -9.70
N THR A 631 -7.39 63.95 -9.27
CA THR A 631 -7.38 65.25 -9.97
C THR A 631 -5.96 65.79 -10.11
N ILE A 632 -4.96 65.02 -9.66
CA ILE A 632 -3.55 65.35 -9.75
C ILE A 632 -2.99 64.54 -10.93
N PRO A 633 -2.59 65.19 -12.05
CA PRO A 633 -2.10 64.44 -13.20
C PRO A 633 -0.75 63.76 -12.91
N PRO A 634 -0.46 62.63 -13.59
CA PRO A 634 0.80 61.91 -13.43
C PRO A 634 2.00 62.78 -13.79
N THR A 635 3.11 62.56 -13.08
CA THR A 635 4.37 63.27 -13.30
C THR A 635 5.30 62.49 -14.20
N ALA A 636 6.07 63.20 -15.05
CA ALA A 636 7.12 62.63 -15.89
C ALA A 636 8.46 63.30 -15.57
N ARG A 637 9.55 62.52 -15.51
CA ARG A 637 10.91 63.02 -15.30
C ARG A 637 11.93 62.27 -16.14
N LEU A 638 12.95 62.98 -16.64
CA LEU A 638 14.10 62.37 -17.29
C LEU A 638 15.01 61.72 -16.23
N ALA A 639 15.23 60.41 -16.34
CA ALA A 639 16.10 59.67 -15.42
C ALA A 639 17.58 59.71 -15.83
N THR A 640 17.84 59.78 -17.14
CA THR A 640 19.17 59.77 -17.71
C THR A 640 19.79 61.17 -17.69
N THR A 641 20.94 61.33 -17.05
CA THR A 641 21.73 62.58 -17.05
C THR A 641 22.90 62.54 -18.04
N THR A 642 23.41 61.34 -18.34
CA THR A 642 24.45 61.09 -19.35
C THR A 642 24.11 59.85 -20.15
N ALA A 643 24.31 59.89 -21.47
CA ALA A 643 24.11 58.76 -22.36
C ALA A 643 25.39 58.47 -23.18
N GLN A 644 25.52 57.24 -23.68
CA GLN A 644 26.61 56.78 -24.54
C GLN A 644 26.05 56.09 -25.78
N ILE A 645 26.88 56.01 -26.84
CA ILE A 645 26.63 55.10 -27.95
C ILE A 645 27.00 53.69 -27.45
N ASN A 646 26.05 52.77 -27.45
CA ASN A 646 26.26 51.39 -27.00
C ASN A 646 26.98 50.54 -28.08
N GLU A 647 27.29 49.29 -27.76
CA GLU A 647 28.05 48.38 -28.64
C GLU A 647 27.37 48.09 -29.99
N ILE A 648 26.05 48.27 -30.08
CA ILE A 648 25.26 48.10 -31.32
C ILE A 648 25.01 49.41 -32.07
N GLY A 649 25.57 50.53 -31.60
CA GLY A 649 25.51 51.83 -32.30
C GLY A 649 24.26 52.67 -31.98
N GLU A 650 23.60 52.44 -30.85
CA GLU A 650 22.41 53.18 -30.41
C GLU A 650 22.69 54.06 -29.18
N VAL A 651 21.92 55.14 -29.03
CA VAL A 651 21.91 55.98 -27.82
C VAL A 651 20.59 55.78 -27.10
N GLN A 652 20.63 55.39 -25.83
CA GLN A 652 19.44 55.13 -25.02
C GLN A 652 19.30 56.11 -23.85
N PHE A 653 18.06 56.47 -23.52
CA PHE A 653 17.71 57.21 -22.31
C PHE A 653 16.39 56.68 -21.71
N GLY A 654 16.16 56.92 -20.42
CA GLY A 654 14.96 56.49 -19.70
C GLY A 654 14.16 57.66 -19.13
N LEU A 655 12.84 57.54 -19.18
CA LEU A 655 11.90 58.38 -18.43
C LEU A 655 11.32 57.57 -17.27
N VAL A 656 11.07 58.25 -16.14
CA VAL A 656 10.24 57.70 -15.06
C VAL A 656 8.94 58.49 -15.02
N TYR A 657 7.84 57.76 -15.00
CA TYR A 657 6.51 58.28 -14.77
C TYR A 657 6.04 57.85 -13.38
N GLN A 658 5.37 58.75 -12.66
CA GLN A 658 4.89 58.48 -11.31
C GLN A 658 3.63 59.25 -11.01
N ASP A 659 2.67 58.55 -10.42
CA ASP A 659 1.39 59.06 -9.95
C ASP A 659 1.25 58.95 -8.43
N ASN A 660 0.24 59.61 -7.86
CA ASN A 660 -0.08 59.57 -6.42
C ASN A 660 -1.04 58.45 -6.03
N ILE A 661 -2.05 58.12 -6.86
CA ILE A 661 -3.10 57.15 -6.50
C ILE A 661 -3.25 56.09 -7.59
N GLU A 662 -3.18 56.46 -8.86
CA GLU A 662 -3.55 55.60 -9.98
C GLU A 662 -2.35 55.05 -10.76
N ARG A 663 -2.62 54.19 -11.75
CA ARG A 663 -1.60 53.60 -12.60
C ARG A 663 -1.40 54.44 -13.87
N VAL A 664 -0.13 54.72 -14.19
CA VAL A 664 0.22 55.43 -15.42
C VAL A 664 -0.07 54.59 -16.67
N SER A 665 -0.70 55.22 -17.67
CA SER A 665 -1.07 54.67 -18.97
C SER A 665 -0.58 55.54 -20.14
N PHE A 666 -0.58 54.97 -21.36
CA PHE A 666 -0.13 55.64 -22.59
C PHE A 666 -1.28 55.82 -23.58
N ALA A 667 -1.32 56.97 -24.26
CA ALA A 667 -2.21 57.21 -25.38
C ALA A 667 -1.87 56.30 -26.59
N ASN A 668 -2.70 55.29 -26.86
CA ASN A 668 -2.50 54.33 -27.94
C ASN A 668 -3.07 54.81 -29.29
N ASP A 669 -2.68 56.02 -29.72
CA ASP A 669 -3.14 56.67 -30.96
C ASP A 669 -2.03 56.80 -32.04
N GLY A 670 -0.86 56.21 -31.78
CA GLY A 670 0.30 56.21 -32.68
C GLY A 670 1.05 57.55 -32.77
N GLN A 671 0.73 58.55 -31.94
CA GLN A 671 1.49 59.79 -31.86
C GLN A 671 2.77 59.62 -31.02
N PRO A 672 3.85 60.38 -31.32
CA PRO A 672 5.11 60.29 -30.58
C PRO A 672 4.97 60.72 -29.12
N THR A 673 5.49 59.94 -28.17
CA THR A 673 5.50 60.26 -26.73
C THR A 673 6.34 61.51 -26.43
N VAL A 674 7.53 61.61 -27.03
CA VAL A 674 8.51 62.68 -26.74
C VAL A 674 8.95 63.43 -27.99
N THR A 675 9.52 64.61 -27.78
CA THR A 675 10.32 65.35 -28.76
C THR A 675 11.68 65.66 -28.17
N VAL A 676 12.75 65.21 -28.85
CA VAL A 676 14.14 65.44 -28.43
C VAL A 676 14.80 66.44 -29.37
N THR A 677 15.40 67.49 -28.83
CA THR A 677 16.24 68.45 -29.57
C THR A 677 17.69 68.35 -29.12
N GLY A 678 18.65 68.72 -29.99
CA GLY A 678 20.07 68.56 -29.71
C GLY A 678 20.99 69.38 -30.62
N PRO A 679 22.30 69.09 -30.62
CA PRO A 679 23.30 69.86 -31.35
C PRO A 679 23.02 69.94 -32.86
N ASN A 680 23.53 70.98 -33.51
CA ASN A 680 23.41 71.21 -34.96
C ASN A 680 21.97 71.23 -35.50
N GLY A 681 20.98 71.56 -34.66
CA GLY A 681 19.57 71.59 -35.05
C GLY A 681 18.92 70.21 -35.15
N TYR A 682 19.48 69.20 -34.46
CA TYR A 682 18.78 67.93 -34.28
C TYR A 682 17.42 68.17 -33.61
N GLN A 683 16.35 67.64 -34.21
CA GLN A 683 15.02 67.59 -33.63
C GLN A 683 14.29 66.36 -34.20
N GLN A 684 13.82 65.46 -33.33
CA GLN A 684 12.99 64.32 -33.70
C GLN A 684 11.92 64.05 -32.64
N SER A 685 10.80 63.47 -33.06
CA SER A 685 9.69 63.06 -32.18
C SER A 685 9.39 61.58 -32.42
N PHE A 686 9.32 60.81 -31.34
CA PHE A 686 9.16 59.35 -31.37
C PHE A 686 8.59 58.84 -30.03
N SER A 687 8.27 57.55 -29.95
CA SER A 687 7.80 56.86 -28.74
C SER A 687 8.84 55.84 -28.27
N GLY A 688 8.76 55.40 -27.01
CA GLY A 688 9.62 54.34 -26.49
C GLY A 688 9.21 52.96 -27.01
N PHE A 689 9.97 51.95 -26.61
CA PHE A 689 9.83 50.57 -27.11
C PHE A 689 9.87 49.51 -26.00
N ALA A 690 10.15 49.91 -24.76
CA ALA A 690 10.18 49.03 -23.60
C ALA A 690 9.73 49.79 -22.35
N GLY A 691 8.59 49.38 -21.77
CA GLY A 691 8.08 49.86 -20.49
C GLY A 691 8.10 48.75 -19.45
N GLY A 692 8.63 49.04 -18.26
CA GLY A 692 8.63 48.15 -17.10
C GLY A 692 7.91 48.80 -15.92
N ILE A 693 7.26 47.98 -15.08
CA ILE A 693 6.71 48.44 -13.80
C ILE A 693 7.89 48.88 -12.92
N GLY A 694 7.75 50.05 -12.29
CA GLY A 694 8.75 50.62 -11.39
C GLY A 694 8.78 49.93 -10.03
N SER A 695 9.31 50.62 -9.01
CA SER A 695 9.45 50.05 -7.66
C SER A 695 8.13 49.92 -6.89
N GLY A 696 7.04 50.46 -7.42
CA GLY A 696 5.68 50.33 -6.91
C GLY A 696 4.64 50.41 -8.03
N ILE A 697 3.38 50.09 -7.70
CA ILE A 697 2.28 49.95 -8.67
C ILE A 697 1.95 51.23 -9.48
N ASN A 698 2.30 52.40 -8.95
CA ASN A 698 2.03 53.72 -9.55
C ASN A 698 3.30 54.38 -10.13
N GLU A 699 4.40 53.63 -10.26
CA GLU A 699 5.65 54.08 -10.90
C GLU A 699 5.91 53.22 -12.16
N MET A 700 6.36 53.85 -13.25
CA MET A 700 6.75 53.15 -14.48
C MET A 700 8.04 53.73 -15.05
N VAL A 701 8.88 52.86 -15.63
CA VAL A 701 10.09 53.27 -16.35
C VAL A 701 9.96 52.88 -17.82
N GLU A 702 10.16 53.85 -18.73
CA GLU A 702 10.16 53.62 -20.18
C GLU A 702 11.53 53.98 -20.78
N PHE A 703 12.06 53.10 -21.63
CA PHE A 703 13.30 53.30 -22.35
C PHE A 703 13.06 53.71 -23.81
N PHE A 704 13.90 54.65 -24.24
CA PHE A 704 13.87 55.29 -25.55
C PHE A 704 15.21 55.09 -26.25
N VAL A 705 15.18 54.65 -27.51
CA VAL A 705 16.33 54.74 -28.44
C VAL A 705 16.20 56.06 -29.17
N LEU A 706 17.18 56.94 -28.99
CA LEU A 706 17.31 58.18 -29.75
C LEU A 706 17.66 57.83 -31.20
N PRO A 707 16.86 58.19 -32.22
CA PRO A 707 17.22 57.89 -33.60
C PRO A 707 18.37 58.81 -34.08
N PRO A 708 19.29 58.33 -34.92
CA PRO A 708 20.41 59.14 -35.40
C PRO A 708 19.94 60.32 -36.27
N GLY A 709 20.71 61.42 -36.25
CA GLY A 709 20.51 62.53 -37.17
C GLY A 709 21.03 62.21 -38.59
N PRO A 710 20.83 63.09 -39.58
CA PRO A 710 21.30 62.89 -40.95
C PRO A 710 22.81 62.66 -41.11
N ASN A 711 23.61 63.07 -40.10
CA ASN A 711 25.06 62.90 -40.03
C ASN A 711 25.49 61.99 -38.85
N GLY A 712 24.60 61.14 -38.34
CA GLY A 712 24.81 60.34 -37.13
C GLY A 712 24.54 61.12 -35.83
N TYR A 713 25.04 60.61 -34.70
CA TYR A 713 24.99 61.29 -33.41
C TYR A 713 26.10 62.32 -33.27
N VAL A 714 25.83 63.40 -32.53
CA VAL A 714 26.79 64.47 -32.26
C VAL A 714 26.92 64.62 -30.75
N ALA A 715 28.13 64.47 -30.21
CA ALA A 715 28.36 64.67 -28.78
C ALA A 715 27.95 66.10 -28.35
N GLY A 716 27.23 66.21 -27.24
CA GLY A 716 26.59 67.45 -26.81
C GLY A 716 25.38 67.21 -25.92
N GLU A 717 24.70 68.30 -25.58
CA GLU A 717 23.50 68.30 -24.74
C GLU A 717 22.24 68.07 -25.58
N TYR A 718 21.42 67.10 -25.18
CA TYR A 718 20.13 66.78 -25.78
C TYR A 718 19.01 67.07 -24.79
N PHE A 719 17.98 67.79 -25.22
CA PHE A 719 16.84 68.22 -24.40
C PHE A 719 15.62 67.36 -24.73
N VAL A 720 15.00 66.77 -23.72
CA VAL A 720 13.84 65.86 -23.88
C VAL A 720 12.58 66.57 -23.41
N SER A 721 11.58 66.68 -24.28
CA SER A 721 10.27 67.25 -23.97
C SER A 721 9.16 66.22 -24.13
N LEU A 722 8.19 66.21 -23.21
CA LEU A 722 6.98 65.41 -23.31
C LEU A 722 5.96 66.10 -24.22
N ASN A 723 5.34 65.34 -25.12
CA ASN A 723 4.28 65.85 -25.99
C ASN A 723 2.91 65.82 -25.25
N GLU A 724 1.96 66.63 -25.69
CA GLU A 724 0.68 66.84 -25.01
C GLU A 724 -0.25 65.60 -25.06
N GLY A 725 -0.80 65.23 -23.91
CA GLY A 725 -1.80 64.15 -23.79
C GLY A 725 -1.26 62.74 -24.09
N ARG A 726 0.05 62.49 -23.92
CA ARG A 726 0.67 61.18 -24.20
C ARG A 726 0.67 60.22 -23.01
N ILE A 727 0.74 60.78 -21.80
CA ILE A 727 0.78 60.04 -20.53
C ILE A 727 -0.47 60.45 -19.74
N LEU A 728 -1.21 59.45 -19.27
CA LEU A 728 -2.50 59.59 -18.60
C LEU A 728 -2.51 58.72 -17.34
N ASP A 729 -3.33 59.05 -16.36
CA ASP A 729 -3.75 58.09 -15.31
C ASP A 729 -4.97 57.28 -15.80
N GLU A 730 -5.72 56.61 -14.91
CA GLU A 730 -6.92 55.85 -15.25
C GLU A 730 -8.19 56.74 -15.25
N SER A 731 -8.18 57.83 -14.48
CA SER A 731 -9.17 58.92 -14.46
C SER A 731 -9.10 59.86 -15.69
N GLY A 732 -8.03 59.79 -16.47
CA GLY A 732 -7.82 60.54 -17.72
C GLY A 732 -7.16 61.92 -17.57
N ASN A 733 -6.55 62.23 -16.42
CA ASN A 733 -5.72 63.42 -16.25
C ASN A 733 -4.41 63.26 -17.04
N ALA A 734 -4.05 64.27 -17.83
CA ALA A 734 -2.86 64.22 -18.68
C ALA A 734 -1.62 64.84 -18.01
N ALA A 735 -0.49 64.14 -18.06
CA ALA A 735 0.79 64.68 -17.62
C ALA A 735 1.12 65.99 -18.36
N PRO A 736 1.63 67.03 -17.69
CA PRO A 736 1.95 68.31 -18.33
C PRO A 736 2.97 68.18 -19.46
N ALA A 737 2.62 68.67 -20.65
CA ALA A 737 3.55 68.78 -21.77
C ALA A 737 4.66 69.79 -21.48
N GLY A 738 5.88 69.52 -21.94
CA GLY A 738 7.00 70.45 -21.78
C GLY A 738 8.36 69.78 -21.58
N LEU A 739 9.38 70.60 -21.32
CA LEU A 739 10.76 70.16 -21.13
C LEU A 739 10.90 69.35 -19.82
N LEU A 740 11.28 68.08 -19.92
CA LEU A 740 11.54 67.19 -18.79
C LEU A 740 12.97 67.30 -18.25
N GLY A 741 13.91 67.75 -19.10
CA GLY A 741 15.32 67.92 -18.75
C GLY A 741 16.24 67.77 -19.96
N SER A 742 17.54 67.67 -19.68
CA SER A 742 18.56 67.34 -20.68
C SER A 742 19.47 66.21 -20.22
N PHE A 743 20.05 65.50 -21.18
CA PHE A 743 21.17 64.57 -20.95
C PHE A 743 22.36 64.94 -21.82
N GLN A 744 23.57 64.70 -21.31
CA GLN A 744 24.78 64.86 -22.08
C GLN A 744 25.13 63.56 -22.81
N LEU A 745 25.16 63.60 -24.14
CA LEU A 745 25.81 62.56 -24.93
C LEU A 745 27.32 62.83 -24.97
N LEU A 746 28.13 61.97 -24.34
CA LEU A 746 29.59 62.06 -24.47
C LEU A 746 30.02 61.47 -25.82
N ALA A 747 31.18 61.89 -26.34
CA ALA A 747 31.78 61.25 -27.50
C ALA A 747 32.20 59.83 -27.14
N GLY A 748 31.73 58.85 -27.94
CA GLY A 748 32.22 57.46 -27.91
C GLY A 748 33.55 57.31 -28.66
#